data_AF-A0A0M0WV14-F1
#
_entry.id   AF-A0A0M0WV14-F1
#
_cell.length_a   1.000
_cell.length_b   1.000
_cell.length_c   1.000
_cell.angle_alpha   90.00
_cell.angle_beta   90.00
_cell.angle_gamma   90.00
#
_symmetry.space_group_name_H-M   'P 1'
#
loop_
_entity.id
_entity.type
_entity.pdbx_description
1 polymer ?
#
loop_
_entity_poly.entity_id
_entity_poly.type
_entity_poly.pdbx_seq_one_letter_code
_entity_poly.pdbx_strand_id
1 'polypeptide(L)'
;MKKPLQVGVITGLLLTPAAIANAQETQPQTISQENQVANVNVAATDTRSQTIAQFGKLSVTSTNDEMVIAKGDVAVLSITDFKPDEINFIKAKYEYVVAQRDLLSKLKNTGAEISKLSYTSKTFFDDVTKLHQNYSTFLGSETETDSYLNVQKTFENAVNKALASTEAKDIVSSIRGTSTQYGYGESERIDYFKKNGADIEKLLKMNKDANDVKNTISKLDSFIAVLDKQSSTSTEINAAAAEVTTELNTLTADQKKIVIAHNPNNAAVTPYKKYTDVLGNLSSADQVITSITQLTQKKPEDFSSAASFISAVTAIETSYNRLDEGSKRLVANYKDFGPYQEAANVSKQITALRPSSNADYRTAVKAASDKLTNLDKKLFVKNSADLELAVANIATAQEIEKLISDIATTTDKITQIEKARAAYNTPVAPAGQKIDVATVKKIVNNLPELTSWESSHKAVLNVISLVEKLDPTAKDYTKKARDANTAYLKLDPTKRDYVKSYKTLKSQVEAMDIVARIMALNTSQKTYKETVELLSADYEKLSSEAKALVTNNADLQTAKGYIATAKNFDDRVIALANEPDTTFIAKVAALSSEYKTMDKNAKKLVTQYKTLTTYEKNNANVVKVVKLIADLNPANRDYTKKVLAARKAYNALDPASQKRVTNYNQLTAVEDVATLIGLIETLKPTNKTFLNDLDSARKNYDALPPEKQKAVINYEKLVTAETELKSAHTVIALIDAAVPDDPDYLTKLMNARVAYDKLTSGQKKLVSNVKVLTDREKEVKAILNTMVQIDGIEPGTSKFVSQVNSARKAYDKLTKDQKLYVKNIAILQSYEPTANVIELIGKLKPSSKTFNADTAQARALYNALSKDMQQYVTNYNLLQAAEASVLGAGNVQRMIDELPSVPVNQYIKRIEEIRAAYNALPKDQQYAVENYKTLQEQENIIKPVISVVNEIDKLMTSKNMDSQYQKILKAYDNLTATQRKYVYNEQLLLSLDNVINVYKSIEALKPSDKMYFGMIESVRKDYDSLSTIDKQRVSNYNILLEAEKSMSEVKKVVEIISGLNPTSSTYIQDVANASAAYKALDSKVKGQVLNYETLKKAEKDVAAVLKVVEAIGKLDPDSKTFEKNVLAAQKQYDALTLEQQDLVYNYRILQDHIKTLGL
;
A
#
# COMPACT_ATOMS: atom_id res chain seq x y z
N MET A 1 -32.54 12.61 10.28
CA MET A 1 -33.56 12.39 11.35
C MET A 1 -34.66 11.47 10.81
N LYS A 2 -35.46 10.87 11.72
CA LYS A 2 -36.82 10.26 11.54
C LYS A 2 -37.17 9.79 10.10
N LYS A 3 -37.00 8.52 9.73
CA LYS A 3 -37.82 7.29 10.02
C LYS A 3 -38.96 7.04 8.99
N PRO A 4 -39.29 5.76 8.68
CA PRO A 4 -40.11 5.39 7.52
C PRO A 4 -41.53 4.91 7.87
N LEU A 5 -42.30 4.52 6.83
CA LEU A 5 -43.48 3.65 6.92
C LEU A 5 -43.22 2.29 6.25
N GLN A 6 -44.08 1.29 6.53
CA GLN A 6 -43.86 -0.13 6.23
C GLN A 6 -45.13 -0.80 5.62
N VAL A 7 -44.96 -2.07 5.22
CA VAL A 7 -46.01 -3.10 4.96
C VAL A 7 -46.71 -3.03 3.59
N GLY A 8 -46.90 -4.20 2.96
CA GLY A 8 -47.70 -4.35 1.73
C GLY A 8 -47.39 -5.58 0.87
N VAL A 9 -47.38 -6.81 1.42
CA VAL A 9 -47.21 -8.05 0.64
C VAL A 9 -48.52 -8.82 0.56
N ILE A 10 -49.00 -9.10 -0.67
CA ILE A 10 -50.01 -10.15 -0.98
C ILE A 10 -49.59 -10.85 -2.29
N THR A 11 -49.89 -12.15 -2.40
CA THR A 11 -49.51 -13.08 -3.48
C THR A 11 -50.75 -13.68 -4.19
N GLY A 12 -50.55 -14.24 -5.40
CA GLY A 12 -51.57 -14.97 -6.19
C GLY A 12 -51.55 -14.51 -7.66
N LEU A 13 -50.89 -15.17 -8.62
CA LEU A 13 -51.07 -16.50 -9.24
C LEU A 13 -52.37 -16.70 -10.05
N LEU A 14 -52.15 -17.21 -11.28
CA LEU A 14 -52.99 -18.11 -12.09
C LEU A 14 -54.37 -17.61 -12.60
N LEU A 15 -54.46 -17.29 -13.89
CA LEU A 15 -54.90 -18.27 -14.92
C LEU A 15 -54.84 -17.74 -16.37
N THR A 16 -54.52 -18.63 -17.31
CA THR A 16 -54.76 -18.56 -18.78
C THR A 16 -56.06 -19.36 -19.10
N PRO A 17 -56.61 -19.49 -20.35
CA PRO A 17 -55.98 -19.29 -21.67
C PRO A 17 -56.87 -18.73 -22.84
N ALA A 18 -56.23 -18.60 -24.02
CA ALA A 18 -56.80 -18.57 -25.39
C ALA A 18 -57.71 -17.35 -25.77
N ALA A 19 -57.83 -16.92 -27.04
CA ALA A 19 -57.49 -17.57 -28.31
C ALA A 19 -57.20 -16.58 -29.47
N ILE A 20 -56.40 -17.03 -30.45
CA ILE A 20 -56.55 -16.94 -31.93
C ILE A 20 -56.73 -15.56 -32.65
N ALA A 21 -56.07 -15.48 -33.82
CA ALA A 21 -56.26 -14.57 -34.97
C ALA A 21 -55.52 -13.22 -35.03
N ASN A 22 -54.79 -13.03 -36.14
CA ASN A 22 -54.46 -11.72 -36.71
C ASN A 22 -55.70 -11.11 -37.38
N ALA A 23 -55.91 -9.79 -37.23
CA ALA A 23 -56.41 -8.93 -38.28
C ALA A 23 -56.00 -7.47 -37.99
N GLN A 24 -55.77 -6.68 -39.04
CA GLN A 24 -55.37 -5.28 -38.93
C GLN A 24 -56.53 -4.38 -38.48
N GLU A 25 -56.24 -3.35 -37.67
CA GLU A 25 -57.09 -2.17 -37.62
C GLU A 25 -56.96 -1.36 -38.93
N THR A 26 -58.07 -1.13 -39.65
CA THR A 26 -58.33 0.15 -40.35
C THR A 26 -59.76 0.20 -40.92
N GLN A 27 -60.64 0.95 -40.25
CA GLN A 27 -61.94 1.48 -40.71
C GLN A 27 -62.20 2.79 -39.93
N PRO A 28 -63.09 3.73 -40.37
CA PRO A 28 -63.97 3.73 -41.55
C PRO A 28 -63.37 4.49 -42.76
N GLN A 29 -63.69 4.14 -44.02
CA GLN A 29 -64.85 4.55 -44.86
C GLN A 29 -64.99 6.04 -45.24
N THR A 30 -64.99 6.30 -46.56
CA THR A 30 -66.08 6.92 -47.35
C THR A 30 -65.83 6.54 -48.83
N ILE A 31 -66.58 5.65 -49.50
CA ILE A 31 -68.01 5.57 -49.88
C ILE A 31 -68.29 6.19 -51.27
N SER A 32 -68.76 5.34 -52.22
CA SER A 32 -69.52 5.66 -53.46
C SER A 32 -68.78 6.40 -54.61
N GLN A 33 -69.11 6.22 -55.91
CA GLN A 33 -69.92 5.19 -56.59
C GLN A 33 -69.59 5.05 -58.10
N GLU A 34 -70.39 4.22 -58.77
CA GLU A 34 -70.56 3.93 -60.22
C GLU A 34 -70.64 5.20 -61.13
N ASN A 35 -70.61 5.16 -62.48
CA ASN A 35 -71.17 4.13 -63.37
C ASN A 35 -70.65 4.17 -64.83
N GLN A 36 -71.25 3.31 -65.67
CA GLN A 36 -71.27 3.23 -67.15
C GLN A 36 -71.66 4.57 -67.85
N VAL A 37 -71.68 4.75 -69.18
CA VAL A 37 -71.60 3.85 -70.37
C VAL A 37 -70.80 4.53 -71.51
N ALA A 38 -70.68 3.89 -72.68
CA ALA A 38 -69.93 4.37 -73.84
C ALA A 38 -70.72 5.28 -74.81
N ASN A 39 -69.94 5.96 -75.67
CA ASN A 39 -70.25 6.39 -77.06
C ASN A 39 -71.06 7.68 -77.35
N VAL A 40 -70.82 8.14 -78.60
CA VAL A 40 -71.58 9.08 -79.47
C VAL A 40 -71.01 10.50 -79.67
N ASN A 41 -71.01 10.87 -80.96
CA ASN A 41 -70.56 12.08 -81.65
C ASN A 41 -70.99 13.46 -81.10
N VAL A 42 -70.10 14.43 -81.36
CA VAL A 42 -70.36 15.77 -81.93
C VAL A 42 -71.56 16.56 -81.39
N ALA A 43 -71.26 17.53 -80.51
CA ALA A 43 -71.99 18.79 -80.39
C ALA A 43 -71.00 19.91 -80.02
N ALA A 44 -71.25 21.15 -80.45
CA ALA A 44 -70.34 22.26 -80.20
C ALA A 44 -70.27 22.60 -78.70
N THR A 45 -69.05 22.81 -78.19
CA THR A 45 -68.79 23.26 -76.81
C THR A 45 -67.82 24.44 -76.81
N ASP A 46 -68.01 25.32 -75.83
CA ASP A 46 -67.46 26.66 -75.76
C ASP A 46 -65.91 26.70 -75.73
N THR A 47 -65.32 27.36 -76.74
CA THR A 47 -63.87 27.57 -76.88
C THR A 47 -63.27 28.33 -75.70
N ARG A 48 -64.00 29.33 -75.18
CA ARG A 48 -63.59 30.16 -74.03
C ARG A 48 -63.28 29.29 -72.80
N SER A 49 -64.14 28.31 -72.54
CA SER A 49 -63.98 27.37 -71.43
C SER A 49 -62.76 26.45 -71.59
N GLN A 50 -62.42 26.06 -72.82
CA GLN A 50 -61.22 25.25 -73.12
C GLN A 50 -59.94 26.05 -72.87
N THR A 51 -59.86 27.28 -73.37
CA THR A 51 -58.73 28.20 -73.15
C THR A 51 -58.51 28.45 -71.65
N ILE A 52 -59.56 28.69 -70.85
CA ILE A 52 -59.45 28.83 -69.40
C ILE A 52 -58.82 27.59 -68.75
N ALA A 53 -59.31 26.40 -69.11
CA ALA A 53 -58.80 25.14 -68.57
C ALA A 53 -57.34 24.84 -68.99
N GLN A 54 -56.90 25.36 -70.15
CA GLN A 54 -55.53 25.23 -70.61
C GLN A 54 -54.57 26.16 -69.86
N PHE A 55 -54.89 27.45 -69.73
CA PHE A 55 -54.07 28.38 -68.95
C PHE A 55 -53.98 27.99 -67.47
N GLY A 56 -55.05 27.44 -66.89
CA GLY A 56 -55.03 26.88 -65.53
C GLY A 56 -54.01 25.76 -65.30
N LYS A 57 -53.71 24.95 -66.34
CA LYS A 57 -52.69 23.88 -66.27
C LYS A 57 -51.25 24.38 -66.36
N LEU A 58 -51.03 25.58 -66.93
CA LEU A 58 -49.68 26.11 -67.12
C LEU A 58 -48.95 26.30 -65.79
N SER A 59 -47.72 25.80 -65.74
CA SER A 59 -46.90 25.73 -64.54
C SER A 59 -45.41 25.66 -64.89
N VAL A 60 -44.56 25.76 -63.87
CA VAL A 60 -43.10 25.61 -64.05
C VAL A 60 -42.69 24.25 -64.65
N THR A 61 -43.56 23.24 -64.56
CA THR A 61 -43.36 21.89 -65.08
C THR A 61 -43.94 21.65 -66.49
N SER A 62 -44.63 22.62 -67.10
CA SER A 62 -45.21 22.46 -68.44
C SER A 62 -44.16 22.13 -69.52
N THR A 63 -44.57 21.48 -70.61
CA THR A 63 -43.65 21.22 -71.73
C THR A 63 -43.34 22.53 -72.48
N ASN A 64 -42.29 22.52 -73.31
CA ASN A 64 -42.03 23.68 -74.17
C ASN A 64 -43.14 23.86 -75.22
N ASP A 65 -43.74 22.76 -75.68
CA ASP A 65 -44.82 22.78 -76.66
C ASP A 65 -46.11 23.35 -76.06
N GLU A 66 -46.46 22.98 -74.82
CA GLU A 66 -47.58 23.60 -74.07
C GLU A 66 -47.38 25.12 -73.94
N MET A 67 -46.15 25.58 -73.69
CA MET A 67 -45.83 27.01 -73.62
C MET A 67 -45.88 27.69 -74.99
N VAL A 68 -45.49 27.01 -76.08
CA VAL A 68 -45.61 27.55 -77.45
C VAL A 68 -47.07 27.67 -77.88
N ILE A 69 -47.91 26.66 -77.60
CA ILE A 69 -49.34 26.70 -77.88
C ILE A 69 -49.99 27.85 -77.07
N ALA A 70 -49.74 27.92 -75.77
CA ALA A 70 -50.23 29.00 -74.91
C ALA A 70 -49.78 30.41 -75.35
N LYS A 71 -48.59 30.54 -75.95
CA LYS A 71 -48.13 31.79 -76.56
C LYS A 71 -48.96 32.18 -77.78
N GLY A 72 -49.36 31.20 -78.59
CA GLY A 72 -50.30 31.38 -79.69
C GLY A 72 -51.67 31.82 -79.20
N ASP A 73 -52.21 31.12 -78.19
CA ASP A 73 -53.51 31.43 -77.59
C ASP A 73 -53.54 32.85 -77.01
N VAL A 74 -52.50 33.25 -76.26
CA VAL A 74 -52.31 34.63 -75.74
C VAL A 74 -52.40 35.70 -76.84
N ALA A 75 -51.93 35.39 -78.05
CA ALA A 75 -51.92 36.31 -79.18
C ALA A 75 -53.27 36.44 -79.90
N VAL A 76 -54.16 35.46 -79.75
CA VAL A 76 -55.50 35.45 -80.40
C VAL A 76 -56.67 35.74 -79.45
N LEU A 77 -56.42 35.92 -78.14
CA LEU A 77 -57.44 36.34 -77.17
C LEU A 77 -58.22 37.59 -77.63
N SER A 78 -59.53 37.44 -77.85
CA SER A 78 -60.41 38.49 -78.38
C SER A 78 -61.40 39.01 -77.33
N ILE A 79 -61.81 40.28 -77.47
CA ILE A 79 -62.85 40.89 -76.63
C ILE A 79 -64.27 40.37 -76.89
N THR A 80 -64.43 39.50 -77.90
CA THR A 80 -65.69 38.81 -78.22
C THR A 80 -65.93 37.65 -77.26
N ASP A 81 -64.85 36.97 -76.87
CA ASP A 81 -64.87 35.72 -76.10
C ASP A 81 -64.49 35.96 -74.64
N PHE A 82 -63.64 36.96 -74.37
CA PHE A 82 -63.12 37.29 -73.04
C PHE A 82 -63.29 38.78 -72.73
N LYS A 83 -63.60 39.12 -71.48
CA LYS A 83 -63.65 40.52 -71.05
C LYS A 83 -62.22 41.11 -70.95
N PRO A 84 -62.02 42.43 -71.09
CA PRO A 84 -60.69 43.04 -71.06
C PRO A 84 -59.82 42.65 -69.85
N ASP A 85 -60.38 42.64 -68.63
CA ASP A 85 -59.60 42.22 -67.45
C ASP A 85 -59.32 40.70 -67.42
N GLU A 86 -60.15 39.87 -68.06
CA GLU A 86 -59.89 38.44 -68.21
C GLU A 86 -58.68 38.19 -69.14
N ILE A 87 -58.65 38.89 -70.29
CA ILE A 87 -57.52 38.85 -71.23
C ILE A 87 -56.22 39.29 -70.53
N ASN A 88 -56.26 40.39 -69.78
CA ASN A 88 -55.11 40.89 -69.03
C ASN A 88 -54.61 39.87 -68.00
N PHE A 89 -55.52 39.19 -67.29
CA PHE A 89 -55.13 38.19 -66.29
C PHE A 89 -54.55 36.91 -66.92
N ILE A 90 -55.10 36.45 -68.05
CA ILE A 90 -54.57 35.31 -68.81
C ILE A 90 -53.16 35.61 -69.33
N LYS A 91 -52.92 36.82 -69.85
CA LYS A 91 -51.59 37.26 -70.30
C LYS A 91 -50.57 37.29 -69.15
N ALA A 92 -50.93 37.91 -68.03
CA ALA A 92 -50.06 37.94 -66.83
C ALA A 92 -49.74 36.53 -66.29
N LYS A 93 -50.70 35.59 -66.36
CA LYS A 93 -50.49 34.18 -66.01
C LYS A 93 -49.48 33.50 -66.93
N TYR A 94 -49.55 33.73 -68.24
CA TYR A 94 -48.58 33.20 -69.20
C TYR A 94 -47.17 33.76 -68.95
N GLU A 95 -47.05 35.09 -68.87
CA GLU A 95 -45.79 35.81 -68.66
C GLU A 95 -45.10 35.38 -67.36
N TYR A 96 -45.88 35.23 -66.28
CA TYR A 96 -45.42 34.70 -65.00
C TYR A 96 -44.84 33.28 -65.12
N VAL A 97 -45.55 32.37 -65.81
CA VAL A 97 -45.07 30.98 -65.98
C VAL A 97 -43.81 30.92 -66.84
N VAL A 98 -43.66 31.78 -67.85
CA VAL A 98 -42.40 31.91 -68.62
C VAL A 98 -41.25 32.34 -67.69
N ALA A 99 -41.37 33.49 -67.03
CA ALA A 99 -40.30 34.04 -66.21
C ALA A 99 -39.91 33.11 -65.03
N GLN A 100 -40.89 32.44 -64.43
CA GLN A 100 -40.65 31.50 -63.33
C GLN A 100 -39.85 30.24 -63.76
N ARG A 101 -39.93 29.81 -65.03
CA ARG A 101 -39.12 28.67 -65.56
C ARG A 101 -37.64 29.03 -65.65
N ASP A 102 -37.34 30.25 -66.10
CA ASP A 102 -35.97 30.74 -66.20
C ASP A 102 -35.38 30.99 -64.80
N LEU A 103 -36.18 31.56 -63.89
CA LEU A 103 -35.81 31.69 -62.48
C LEU A 103 -35.56 30.33 -61.82
N LEU A 104 -36.41 29.33 -62.05
CA LEU A 104 -36.20 27.97 -61.55
C LEU A 104 -34.89 27.33 -62.09
N SER A 105 -34.50 27.68 -63.31
CA SER A 105 -33.26 27.21 -63.93
C SER A 105 -32.02 27.89 -63.31
N LYS A 106 -32.07 29.21 -63.10
CA LYS A 106 -31.03 29.97 -62.35
C LYS A 106 -30.87 29.40 -60.93
N LEU A 107 -31.97 29.19 -60.22
CA LEU A 107 -32.03 28.65 -58.86
C LEU A 107 -31.37 27.26 -58.72
N LYS A 108 -31.62 26.35 -59.66
CA LYS A 108 -31.01 25.00 -59.66
C LYS A 108 -29.48 25.05 -59.79
N ASN A 109 -28.96 25.98 -60.60
CA ASN A 109 -27.51 26.20 -60.71
C ASN A 109 -26.93 26.72 -59.39
N THR A 110 -27.59 27.69 -58.74
CA THR A 110 -27.21 28.16 -57.40
C THR A 110 -27.19 27.01 -56.38
N GLY A 111 -28.22 26.15 -56.37
CA GLY A 111 -28.28 24.97 -55.51
C GLY A 111 -27.14 23.96 -55.74
N ALA A 112 -26.76 23.73 -56.99
CA ALA A 112 -25.62 22.88 -57.34
C ALA A 112 -24.28 23.45 -56.82
N GLU A 113 -24.11 24.78 -56.80
CA GLU A 113 -22.94 25.41 -56.16
C GLU A 113 -23.01 25.34 -54.62
N ILE A 114 -24.19 25.55 -54.02
CA ILE A 114 -24.40 25.46 -52.56
C ILE A 114 -24.03 24.07 -52.04
N SER A 115 -24.33 23.02 -52.80
CA SER A 115 -24.00 21.64 -52.45
C SER A 115 -22.50 21.43 -52.17
N LYS A 116 -21.62 22.12 -52.92
CA LYS A 116 -20.16 21.98 -52.88
C LYS A 116 -19.51 22.66 -51.67
N LEU A 117 -20.19 23.64 -51.06
CA LEU A 117 -19.64 24.41 -49.93
C LEU A 117 -19.34 23.50 -48.71
N SER A 118 -18.14 23.61 -48.15
CA SER A 118 -17.68 22.92 -46.94
C SER A 118 -16.82 23.83 -46.06
N TYR A 119 -17.08 23.82 -44.74
CA TYR A 119 -16.30 24.56 -43.71
C TYR A 119 -14.82 24.15 -43.62
N THR A 120 -14.40 23.08 -44.30
CA THR A 120 -13.00 22.63 -44.35
C THR A 120 -12.30 22.95 -45.68
N SER A 121 -12.92 23.75 -46.56
CA SER A 121 -12.28 24.19 -47.80
C SER A 121 -11.25 25.31 -47.53
N LYS A 122 -10.11 25.26 -48.22
CA LYS A 122 -9.12 26.36 -48.19
C LYS A 122 -9.64 27.65 -48.85
N THR A 123 -10.58 27.52 -49.79
CA THR A 123 -11.20 28.62 -50.57
C THR A 123 -12.56 29.06 -50.01
N PHE A 124 -12.93 28.59 -48.81
CA PHE A 124 -14.26 28.76 -48.22
C PHE A 124 -14.82 30.19 -48.29
N PHE A 125 -14.00 31.22 -48.01
CA PHE A 125 -14.43 32.62 -48.07
C PHE A 125 -14.86 33.06 -49.46
N ASP A 126 -14.04 32.76 -50.47
CA ASP A 126 -14.27 33.19 -51.85
C ASP A 126 -15.48 32.45 -52.43
N ASP A 127 -15.55 31.14 -52.20
CA ASP A 127 -16.66 30.27 -52.63
C ASP A 127 -18.01 30.74 -52.03
N VAL A 128 -18.05 30.99 -50.71
CA VAL A 128 -19.26 31.41 -50.00
C VAL A 128 -19.67 32.83 -50.35
N THR A 129 -18.72 33.79 -50.36
CA THR A 129 -19.02 35.21 -50.61
C THR A 129 -19.58 35.41 -52.03
N LYS A 130 -18.92 34.81 -53.03
CA LYS A 130 -19.36 34.86 -54.43
C LYS A 130 -20.74 34.25 -54.61
N LEU A 131 -21.00 33.10 -53.98
CA LEU A 131 -22.28 32.40 -54.12
C LEU A 131 -23.42 33.12 -53.39
N HIS A 132 -23.14 33.77 -52.26
CA HIS A 132 -24.11 34.63 -51.59
C HIS A 132 -24.46 35.86 -52.43
N GLN A 133 -23.49 36.50 -53.08
CA GLN A 133 -23.73 37.59 -54.03
C GLN A 133 -24.62 37.12 -55.20
N ASN A 134 -24.30 35.98 -55.82
CA ASN A 134 -25.13 35.36 -56.86
C ASN A 134 -26.59 35.14 -56.40
N TYR A 135 -26.79 34.67 -55.17
CA TYR A 135 -28.13 34.49 -54.60
C TYR A 135 -28.86 35.82 -54.36
N SER A 136 -28.17 36.84 -53.83
CA SER A 136 -28.76 38.17 -53.63
C SER A 136 -29.24 38.80 -54.94
N THR A 137 -28.43 38.73 -56.01
CA THR A 137 -28.82 39.20 -57.35
C THR A 137 -29.95 38.37 -57.98
N PHE A 138 -30.01 37.07 -57.70
CA PHE A 138 -31.13 36.22 -58.16
C PHE A 138 -32.46 36.59 -57.47
N LEU A 139 -32.42 36.88 -56.16
CA LEU A 139 -33.60 37.25 -55.39
C LEU A 139 -34.11 38.65 -55.78
N GLY A 140 -33.20 39.62 -55.86
CA GLY A 140 -33.46 41.03 -56.17
C GLY A 140 -34.47 41.69 -55.24
N SER A 141 -35.33 42.55 -55.81
CA SER A 141 -36.37 43.30 -55.10
C SER A 141 -37.69 43.32 -55.87
N GLU A 142 -38.83 43.62 -55.21
CA GLU A 142 -40.15 43.66 -55.87
C GLU A 142 -40.22 44.65 -57.05
N THR A 143 -39.30 45.61 -57.14
CA THR A 143 -39.19 46.63 -58.20
C THR A 143 -38.10 46.36 -59.25
N GLU A 144 -37.27 45.34 -59.07
CA GLU A 144 -36.13 45.05 -59.95
C GLU A 144 -36.53 44.05 -61.03
N THR A 145 -36.63 44.51 -62.28
CA THR A 145 -37.06 43.73 -63.45
C THR A 145 -36.36 42.37 -63.54
N ASP A 146 -37.11 41.32 -63.86
CA ASP A 146 -36.65 39.92 -64.02
C ASP A 146 -36.04 39.26 -62.78
N SER A 147 -36.05 39.92 -61.61
CA SER A 147 -35.69 39.31 -60.33
C SER A 147 -36.80 38.38 -59.80
N TYR A 148 -36.44 37.46 -58.90
CA TYR A 148 -37.42 36.52 -58.35
C TYR A 148 -38.61 37.24 -57.67
N LEU A 149 -38.33 38.27 -56.86
CA LEU A 149 -39.37 39.00 -56.13
C LEU A 149 -40.24 39.86 -57.05
N ASN A 150 -39.68 40.54 -58.04
CA ASN A 150 -40.47 41.31 -59.00
C ASN A 150 -41.42 40.43 -59.83
N VAL A 151 -40.96 39.24 -60.26
CA VAL A 151 -41.82 38.29 -60.99
C VAL A 151 -42.95 37.75 -60.11
N GLN A 152 -42.68 37.44 -58.83
CA GLN A 152 -43.77 37.06 -57.91
C GLN A 152 -44.75 38.22 -57.71
N LYS A 153 -44.25 39.44 -57.48
CA LYS A 153 -45.08 40.59 -57.12
C LYS A 153 -45.96 41.08 -58.28
N THR A 154 -45.41 41.06 -59.50
CA THR A 154 -46.16 41.43 -60.71
C THR A 154 -47.37 40.51 -60.90
N PHE A 155 -47.21 39.20 -60.70
CA PHE A 155 -48.34 38.27 -60.78
C PHE A 155 -49.27 38.31 -59.57
N GLU A 156 -48.76 38.52 -58.35
CA GLU A 156 -49.60 38.78 -57.16
C GLU A 156 -50.53 39.98 -57.38
N ASN A 157 -50.00 41.08 -57.90
CA ASN A 157 -50.76 42.28 -58.23
C ASN A 157 -51.79 42.02 -59.34
N ALA A 158 -51.44 41.24 -60.37
CA ALA A 158 -52.37 40.85 -61.43
C ALA A 158 -53.54 39.99 -60.90
N VAL A 159 -53.25 39.04 -59.99
CA VAL A 159 -54.29 38.23 -59.31
C VAL A 159 -55.19 39.12 -58.47
N ASN A 160 -54.63 39.99 -57.64
CA ASN A 160 -55.40 40.85 -56.74
C ASN A 160 -56.28 41.84 -57.53
N LYS A 161 -55.78 42.39 -58.64
CA LYS A 161 -56.58 43.19 -59.58
C LYS A 161 -57.73 42.37 -60.18
N ALA A 162 -57.46 41.15 -60.65
CA ALA A 162 -58.48 40.30 -61.25
C ALA A 162 -59.56 39.84 -60.26
N LEU A 163 -59.21 39.58 -58.98
CA LEU A 163 -60.16 39.28 -57.90
C LEU A 163 -61.05 40.47 -57.54
N ALA A 164 -60.52 41.70 -57.61
CA ALA A 164 -61.29 42.92 -57.37
C ALA A 164 -62.18 43.32 -58.56
N SER A 165 -61.90 42.81 -59.76
CA SER A 165 -62.65 43.11 -60.98
C SER A 165 -63.97 42.34 -61.04
N THR A 166 -65.08 43.05 -61.25
CA THR A 166 -66.39 42.46 -61.53
C THR A 166 -66.43 41.71 -62.87
N GLU A 167 -65.45 41.96 -63.75
CA GLU A 167 -65.30 41.24 -65.01
C GLU A 167 -64.67 39.86 -64.81
N ALA A 168 -63.51 39.80 -64.14
CA ALA A 168 -62.59 38.66 -64.21
C ALA A 168 -62.58 37.75 -62.99
N LYS A 169 -63.10 38.18 -61.83
CA LYS A 169 -63.07 37.43 -60.55
C LYS A 169 -63.43 35.95 -60.67
N ASP A 170 -64.40 35.62 -61.52
CA ASP A 170 -65.00 34.28 -61.60
C ASP A 170 -64.12 33.27 -62.34
N ILE A 171 -63.13 33.74 -63.13
CA ILE A 171 -62.13 32.86 -63.77
C ILE A 171 -60.81 32.76 -62.99
N VAL A 172 -60.61 33.58 -61.95
CA VAL A 172 -59.29 33.70 -61.29
C VAL A 172 -58.84 32.38 -60.66
N SER A 173 -59.73 31.67 -59.97
CA SER A 173 -59.42 30.35 -59.38
C SER A 173 -58.94 29.34 -60.43
N SER A 174 -59.62 29.29 -61.57
CA SER A 174 -59.31 28.40 -62.69
C SER A 174 -57.98 28.76 -63.38
N ILE A 175 -57.76 30.04 -63.69
CA ILE A 175 -56.55 30.52 -64.38
C ILE A 175 -55.30 30.45 -63.47
N ARG A 176 -55.44 30.70 -62.16
CA ARG A 176 -54.34 30.46 -61.19
C ARG A 176 -53.89 29.01 -61.26
N GLY A 177 -54.83 28.08 -61.09
CA GLY A 177 -54.60 26.63 -61.09
C GLY A 177 -53.45 26.24 -60.16
N THR A 178 -52.46 25.53 -60.70
CA THR A 178 -51.30 25.01 -59.96
C THR A 178 -50.19 26.03 -59.67
N SER A 179 -50.30 27.28 -60.17
CA SER A 179 -49.34 28.33 -59.85
C SER A 179 -49.68 28.99 -58.52
N THR A 180 -49.11 28.48 -57.43
CA THR A 180 -49.39 28.95 -56.06
C THR A 180 -48.21 29.69 -55.40
N GLN A 181 -47.04 29.71 -56.02
CA GLN A 181 -45.77 30.17 -55.40
C GLN A 181 -45.48 31.68 -55.45
N TYR A 182 -46.42 32.49 -55.94
CA TYR A 182 -46.39 33.95 -55.79
C TYR A 182 -47.04 34.35 -54.45
N GLY A 183 -46.71 35.54 -53.92
CA GLY A 183 -47.18 35.96 -52.59
C GLY A 183 -46.59 35.15 -51.42
N TYR A 184 -45.63 34.27 -51.68
CA TYR A 184 -44.89 33.54 -50.65
C TYR A 184 -44.01 34.50 -49.83
N GLY A 185 -44.11 34.38 -48.51
CA GLY A 185 -43.19 35.03 -47.58
C GLY A 185 -41.79 34.43 -47.64
N GLU A 186 -40.89 34.90 -46.76
CA GLU A 186 -39.51 34.43 -46.74
C GLU A 186 -39.40 32.93 -46.45
N SER A 187 -40.21 32.41 -45.51
CA SER A 187 -40.17 31.00 -45.13
C SER A 187 -40.65 30.10 -46.27
N GLU A 188 -41.81 30.42 -46.87
CA GLU A 188 -42.43 29.63 -47.95
C GLU A 188 -41.59 29.67 -49.22
N ARG A 189 -40.94 30.81 -49.49
CA ARG A 189 -39.96 30.99 -50.57
C ARG A 189 -38.71 30.13 -50.36
N ILE A 190 -38.13 30.13 -49.16
CA ILE A 190 -36.97 29.29 -48.81
C ILE A 190 -37.34 27.80 -48.92
N ASP A 191 -38.52 27.42 -48.46
CA ASP A 191 -39.06 26.06 -48.57
C ASP A 191 -39.23 25.62 -50.03
N TYR A 192 -39.76 26.51 -50.89
CA TYR A 192 -39.85 26.29 -52.34
C TYR A 192 -38.47 26.18 -53.00
N PHE A 193 -37.49 27.01 -52.59
CA PHE A 193 -36.12 26.94 -53.08
C PHE A 193 -35.44 25.62 -52.68
N LYS A 194 -35.62 25.18 -51.44
CA LYS A 194 -35.08 23.93 -50.91
C LYS A 194 -35.69 22.70 -51.59
N LYS A 195 -37.00 22.68 -51.82
CA LYS A 195 -37.72 21.67 -52.61
C LYS A 195 -37.24 21.59 -54.07
N ASN A 196 -36.70 22.68 -54.62
CA ASN A 196 -36.11 22.75 -55.96
C ASN A 196 -34.58 22.60 -55.99
N GLY A 197 -33.95 22.18 -54.88
CA GLY A 197 -32.54 21.81 -54.81
C GLY A 197 -31.58 22.90 -54.34
N ALA A 198 -32.08 24.06 -53.92
CA ALA A 198 -31.26 25.18 -53.43
C ALA A 198 -31.43 25.37 -51.91
N ASP A 199 -30.48 24.85 -51.12
CA ASP A 199 -30.45 25.01 -49.67
C ASP A 199 -29.94 26.40 -49.27
N ILE A 200 -30.82 27.41 -49.42
CA ILE A 200 -30.51 28.80 -49.09
C ILE A 200 -30.19 28.97 -47.60
N GLU A 201 -30.77 28.17 -46.70
CA GLU A 201 -30.45 28.20 -45.28
C GLU A 201 -28.99 27.83 -45.02
N LYS A 202 -28.48 26.77 -45.68
CA LYS A 202 -27.05 26.40 -45.67
C LYS A 202 -26.18 27.57 -46.16
N LEU A 203 -26.56 28.23 -47.27
CA LEU A 203 -25.79 29.35 -47.83
C LEU A 203 -25.75 30.56 -46.89
N LEU A 204 -26.90 30.98 -46.36
CA LEU A 204 -27.02 32.11 -45.45
C LEU A 204 -26.26 31.82 -44.14
N LYS A 205 -26.37 30.62 -43.57
CA LYS A 205 -25.58 30.19 -42.41
C LYS A 205 -24.08 30.24 -42.70
N MET A 206 -23.63 29.67 -43.82
CA MET A 206 -22.20 29.65 -44.18
C MET A 206 -21.66 31.05 -44.43
N ASN A 207 -22.43 31.95 -45.04
CA ASN A 207 -22.02 33.35 -45.22
C ASN A 207 -21.98 34.12 -43.88
N LYS A 208 -22.94 33.87 -42.97
CA LYS A 208 -22.86 34.43 -41.62
C LYS A 208 -21.61 33.91 -40.89
N ASP A 209 -21.40 32.60 -40.87
CA ASP A 209 -20.24 31.97 -40.24
C ASP A 209 -18.91 32.48 -40.83
N ALA A 210 -18.84 32.74 -42.15
CA ALA A 210 -17.69 33.35 -42.80
C ALA A 210 -17.42 34.77 -42.28
N ASN A 211 -18.45 35.61 -42.18
CA ASN A 211 -18.28 36.97 -41.66
C ASN A 211 -17.92 36.98 -40.17
N ASP A 212 -18.53 36.10 -39.36
CA ASP A 212 -18.25 35.95 -37.93
C ASP A 212 -16.75 35.64 -37.64
N VAL A 213 -16.10 34.77 -38.43
CA VAL A 213 -14.69 34.36 -38.20
C VAL A 213 -13.63 35.32 -38.76
N LYS A 214 -14.04 36.34 -39.53
CA LYS A 214 -13.11 37.17 -40.31
C LYS A 214 -12.12 37.94 -39.42
N ASN A 215 -12.55 38.32 -38.20
CA ASN A 215 -11.67 38.96 -37.21
C ASN A 215 -10.62 37.97 -36.67
N THR A 216 -11.06 36.78 -36.23
CA THR A 216 -10.19 35.71 -35.72
C THR A 216 -9.09 35.32 -36.71
N ILE A 217 -9.41 35.25 -38.00
CA ILE A 217 -8.42 34.98 -39.04
C ILE A 217 -7.46 36.15 -39.25
N SER A 218 -7.96 37.39 -39.25
CA SER A 218 -7.10 38.58 -39.34
C SER A 218 -6.10 38.64 -38.17
N LYS A 219 -6.51 38.24 -36.96
CA LYS A 219 -5.63 38.06 -35.81
C LYS A 219 -4.65 36.90 -35.98
N LEU A 220 -5.10 35.76 -36.52
CA LEU A 220 -4.25 34.58 -36.74
C LEU A 220 -3.12 34.87 -37.73
N ASP A 221 -3.42 35.50 -38.87
CA ASP A 221 -2.40 35.89 -39.85
C ASP A 221 -1.46 36.99 -39.29
N SER A 222 -1.98 37.91 -38.46
CA SER A 222 -1.15 38.88 -37.73
C SER A 222 -0.19 38.21 -36.74
N PHE A 223 -0.64 37.17 -36.02
CA PHE A 223 0.22 36.37 -35.15
C PHE A 223 1.33 35.65 -35.93
N ILE A 224 1.06 35.13 -37.14
CA ILE A 224 2.11 34.55 -37.99
C ILE A 224 3.13 35.61 -38.43
N ALA A 225 2.69 36.82 -38.79
CA ALA A 225 3.59 37.92 -39.12
C ALA A 225 4.47 38.35 -37.93
N VAL A 226 3.96 38.26 -36.69
CA VAL A 226 4.77 38.47 -35.47
C VAL A 226 5.74 37.31 -35.23
N LEU A 227 5.31 36.06 -35.39
CA LEU A 227 6.11 34.85 -35.13
C LEU A 227 7.28 34.68 -36.11
N ASP A 228 7.06 34.95 -37.41
CA ASP A 228 8.08 34.77 -38.45
C ASP A 228 9.09 35.94 -38.49
N LYS A 229 8.79 37.07 -37.86
CA LYS A 229 9.67 38.24 -37.71
C LYS A 229 10.72 37.98 -36.61
N GLN A 230 11.98 37.78 -37.01
CA GLN A 230 13.08 37.41 -36.08
C GLN A 230 13.35 38.41 -34.95
N SER A 231 12.94 39.69 -35.07
CA SER A 231 13.15 40.70 -34.02
C SER A 231 11.98 40.80 -33.03
N SER A 232 10.94 39.97 -33.14
CA SER A 232 9.81 39.98 -32.21
C SER A 232 10.20 39.43 -30.85
N THR A 233 9.81 40.14 -29.80
CA THR A 233 9.99 39.72 -28.40
C THR A 233 8.99 38.64 -28.00
N SER A 234 9.30 37.91 -26.93
CA SER A 234 8.37 36.97 -26.31
C SER A 234 7.07 37.63 -25.87
N THR A 235 7.12 38.88 -25.41
CA THR A 235 5.94 39.69 -25.07
C THR A 235 5.04 39.96 -26.28
N GLU A 236 5.61 40.33 -27.44
CA GLU A 236 4.84 40.54 -28.68
C GLU A 236 4.21 39.23 -29.17
N ILE A 237 4.95 38.12 -29.14
CA ILE A 237 4.46 36.79 -29.54
C ILE A 237 3.32 36.33 -28.62
N ASN A 238 3.49 36.47 -27.30
CA ASN A 238 2.47 36.10 -26.31
C ASN A 238 1.21 36.97 -26.42
N ALA A 239 1.35 38.29 -26.65
CA ALA A 239 0.22 39.18 -26.85
C ALA A 239 -0.58 38.81 -28.11
N ALA A 240 0.10 38.59 -29.23
CA ALA A 240 -0.55 38.16 -30.47
C ALA A 240 -1.22 36.79 -30.34
N ALA A 241 -0.61 35.83 -29.63
CA ALA A 241 -1.24 34.54 -29.34
C ALA A 241 -2.48 34.68 -28.43
N ALA A 242 -2.47 35.58 -27.45
CA ALA A 242 -3.60 35.85 -26.57
C ALA A 242 -4.79 36.48 -27.31
N GLU A 243 -4.53 37.38 -28.27
CA GLU A 243 -5.58 37.93 -29.14
C GLU A 243 -6.23 36.84 -29.99
N VAL A 244 -5.44 35.97 -30.63
CA VAL A 244 -5.98 34.80 -31.37
C VAL A 244 -6.78 33.88 -30.45
N THR A 245 -6.29 33.62 -29.23
CA THR A 245 -6.98 32.77 -28.25
C THR A 245 -8.35 33.35 -27.86
N THR A 246 -8.41 34.66 -27.66
CA THR A 246 -9.64 35.36 -27.28
C THR A 246 -10.67 35.30 -28.40
N GLU A 247 -10.26 35.65 -29.62
CA GLU A 247 -11.13 35.63 -30.82
C GLU A 247 -11.45 34.23 -31.34
N LEU A 248 -10.70 33.19 -30.94
CA LEU A 248 -11.03 31.80 -31.24
C LEU A 248 -12.07 31.27 -30.25
N ASN A 249 -12.00 31.65 -28.98
CA ASN A 249 -12.87 31.09 -27.95
C ASN A 249 -14.36 31.44 -28.15
N THR A 250 -14.66 32.62 -28.71
CA THR A 250 -16.03 33.07 -29.06
C THR A 250 -16.71 32.23 -30.14
N LEU A 251 -15.96 31.52 -30.99
CA LEU A 251 -16.48 30.86 -32.19
C LEU A 251 -17.18 29.52 -31.93
N THR A 252 -18.17 29.20 -32.77
CA THR A 252 -18.84 27.89 -32.78
C THR A 252 -17.95 26.76 -33.33
N ALA A 253 -18.40 25.51 -33.19
CA ALA A 253 -17.66 24.33 -33.67
C ALA A 253 -17.51 24.28 -35.21
N ASP A 254 -18.44 24.85 -35.98
CA ASP A 254 -18.32 24.97 -37.44
C ASP A 254 -17.37 26.11 -37.82
N GLN A 255 -17.54 27.26 -37.16
CA GLN A 255 -16.69 28.44 -37.35
C GLN A 255 -15.20 28.12 -37.09
N LYS A 256 -14.91 27.35 -36.03
CA LYS A 256 -13.55 26.85 -35.73
C LYS A 256 -12.95 26.00 -36.86
N LYS A 257 -13.75 25.25 -37.64
CA LYS A 257 -13.23 24.48 -38.80
C LYS A 257 -12.68 25.39 -39.88
N ILE A 258 -13.30 26.56 -40.10
CA ILE A 258 -12.84 27.56 -41.07
C ILE A 258 -11.45 28.07 -40.66
N VAL A 259 -11.29 28.47 -39.40
CA VAL A 259 -10.00 28.98 -38.87
C VAL A 259 -8.90 27.92 -38.89
N ILE A 260 -9.26 26.64 -38.67
CA ILE A 260 -8.32 25.50 -38.76
C ILE A 260 -7.91 25.21 -40.22
N ALA A 261 -8.84 25.36 -41.17
CA ALA A 261 -8.62 25.10 -42.60
C ALA A 261 -7.96 26.26 -43.35
N HIS A 262 -7.98 27.48 -42.78
CA HIS A 262 -7.42 28.70 -43.36
C HIS A 262 -5.96 28.51 -43.76
N ASN A 263 -5.69 28.63 -45.07
CA ASN A 263 -4.34 28.51 -45.62
C ASN A 263 -4.25 29.19 -47.00
N PRO A 264 -4.37 30.54 -47.06
CA PRO A 264 -4.50 31.29 -48.33
C PRO A 264 -3.23 31.21 -49.18
N ASN A 265 -2.06 31.10 -48.54
CA ASN A 265 -0.76 30.97 -49.20
C ASN A 265 -0.34 29.50 -49.46
N ASN A 266 -1.23 28.53 -49.19
CA ASN A 266 -0.98 27.09 -49.34
C ASN A 266 0.31 26.58 -48.66
N ALA A 267 0.65 27.14 -47.50
CA ALA A 267 1.84 26.78 -46.72
C ALA A 267 1.79 25.34 -46.19
N ALA A 268 2.95 24.71 -46.03
CA ALA A 268 3.09 23.31 -45.59
C ALA A 268 2.64 23.07 -44.13
N VAL A 269 2.72 24.09 -43.28
CA VAL A 269 2.15 24.11 -41.92
C VAL A 269 1.13 25.24 -41.88
N THR A 270 -0.11 24.97 -41.46
CA THR A 270 -1.16 25.99 -41.42
C THR A 270 -0.88 27.04 -40.33
N PRO A 271 -1.35 28.30 -40.52
CA PRO A 271 -1.33 29.33 -39.48
C PRO A 271 -1.84 28.83 -38.13
N TYR A 272 -2.98 28.15 -38.12
CA TYR A 272 -3.57 27.59 -36.90
C TYR A 272 -2.64 26.59 -36.19
N LYS A 273 -1.94 25.73 -36.94
CA LYS A 273 -1.02 24.75 -36.36
C LYS A 273 0.19 25.44 -35.68
N LYS A 274 0.84 26.39 -36.36
CA LYS A 274 1.90 27.23 -35.78
C LYS A 274 1.46 27.87 -34.45
N TYR A 275 0.25 28.43 -34.42
CA TYR A 275 -0.36 29.02 -33.22
C TYR A 275 -0.56 28.00 -32.08
N THR A 276 -1.13 26.82 -32.37
CA THR A 276 -1.34 25.79 -31.33
C THR A 276 -0.04 25.23 -30.76
N ASP A 277 1.03 25.16 -31.55
CA ASP A 277 2.33 24.66 -31.08
C ASP A 277 3.02 25.67 -30.15
N VAL A 278 2.93 26.98 -30.44
CA VAL A 278 3.39 28.03 -29.53
C VAL A 278 2.59 28.01 -28.22
N LEU A 279 1.26 27.92 -28.26
CA LEU A 279 0.45 27.80 -27.04
C LEU A 279 0.78 26.54 -26.21
N GLY A 280 1.00 25.40 -26.85
CA GLY A 280 1.36 24.15 -26.16
C GLY A 280 2.68 24.26 -25.40
N ASN A 281 3.64 25.00 -25.96
CA ASN A 281 4.99 25.11 -25.41
C ASN A 281 5.21 26.35 -24.52
N LEU A 282 4.29 27.32 -24.50
CA LEU A 282 4.33 28.51 -23.62
C LEU A 282 4.60 28.12 -22.15
N SER A 283 3.79 27.21 -21.61
CA SER A 283 3.92 26.75 -20.22
C SER A 283 5.25 26.05 -19.92
N SER A 284 5.86 25.43 -20.92
CA SER A 284 7.18 24.79 -20.79
C SER A 284 8.30 25.83 -20.82
N ALA A 285 8.18 26.86 -21.66
CA ALA A 285 9.10 28.00 -21.63
C ALA A 285 8.99 28.78 -20.31
N ASP A 286 7.78 29.08 -19.84
CA ASP A 286 7.54 29.76 -18.55
C ASP A 286 8.08 28.97 -17.36
N GLN A 287 7.98 27.64 -17.37
CA GLN A 287 8.60 26.78 -16.37
C GLN A 287 10.13 26.86 -16.38
N VAL A 288 10.76 26.92 -17.56
CA VAL A 288 12.21 27.12 -17.67
C VAL A 288 12.61 28.52 -17.20
N ILE A 289 11.91 29.57 -17.64
CA ILE A 289 12.13 30.97 -17.20
C ILE A 289 12.03 31.05 -15.68
N THR A 290 10.97 30.50 -15.10
CA THR A 290 10.74 30.47 -13.65
C THR A 290 11.84 29.73 -12.93
N SER A 291 12.27 28.58 -13.44
CA SER A 291 13.34 27.77 -12.83
C SER A 291 14.71 28.47 -12.89
N ILE A 292 15.02 29.17 -13.99
CA ILE A 292 16.23 30.00 -14.11
C ILE A 292 16.14 31.19 -13.14
N THR A 293 15.02 31.90 -13.08
CA THR A 293 14.82 33.02 -12.14
C THR A 293 14.94 32.57 -10.68
N GLN A 294 14.38 31.40 -10.33
CA GLN A 294 14.57 30.81 -9.01
C GLN A 294 16.02 30.41 -8.74
N LEU A 295 16.76 29.95 -9.76
CA LEU A 295 18.18 29.63 -9.63
C LEU A 295 19.05 30.89 -9.44
N THR A 296 18.75 31.99 -10.15
CA THR A 296 19.51 33.24 -10.08
C THR A 296 19.19 34.08 -8.84
N GLN A 297 17.98 33.94 -8.28
CA GLN A 297 17.60 34.53 -6.99
C GLN A 297 18.20 33.77 -5.79
N LYS A 298 18.47 32.47 -5.94
CA LYS A 298 19.11 31.68 -4.90
C LYS A 298 20.54 32.12 -4.67
N LYS A 299 20.89 32.31 -3.41
CA LYS A 299 22.26 32.43 -2.94
C LYS A 299 22.90 31.04 -2.88
N PRO A 300 24.23 30.92 -2.78
CA PRO A 300 24.85 29.62 -2.57
C PRO A 300 24.27 28.88 -1.36
N GLU A 301 23.91 29.60 -0.29
CA GLU A 301 23.40 29.05 0.98
C GLU A 301 22.10 28.25 0.81
N ASP A 302 21.31 28.54 -0.23
CA ASP A 302 20.06 27.84 -0.55
C ASP A 302 20.27 26.43 -1.15
N PHE A 303 21.53 26.01 -1.32
CA PHE A 303 21.93 24.68 -1.76
C PHE A 303 22.65 23.93 -0.65
N SER A 304 21.97 22.95 -0.05
CA SER A 304 22.48 22.13 1.07
C SER A 304 23.66 21.23 0.71
N SER A 305 23.92 21.01 -0.58
CA SER A 305 25.02 20.19 -1.07
C SER A 305 25.35 20.48 -2.54
N ALA A 306 26.56 20.10 -2.96
CA ALA A 306 26.97 20.06 -4.37
C ALA A 306 25.97 19.29 -5.24
N ALA A 307 25.47 18.14 -4.77
CA ALA A 307 24.47 17.34 -5.47
C ALA A 307 23.16 18.11 -5.70
N SER A 308 22.65 18.82 -4.68
CA SER A 308 21.41 19.61 -4.83
C SER A 308 21.54 20.76 -5.83
N PHE A 309 22.71 21.40 -5.92
CA PHE A 309 23.00 22.42 -6.93
C PHE A 309 23.12 21.81 -8.34
N ILE A 310 23.90 20.72 -8.49
CA ILE A 310 24.07 19.98 -9.74
C ILE A 310 22.71 19.51 -10.29
N SER A 311 21.84 18.97 -9.44
CA SER A 311 20.51 18.51 -9.83
C SER A 311 19.60 19.65 -10.30
N ALA A 312 19.59 20.79 -9.59
CA ALA A 312 18.79 21.96 -9.97
C ALA A 312 19.21 22.50 -11.35
N VAL A 313 20.52 22.64 -11.59
CA VAL A 313 21.05 23.09 -12.89
C VAL A 313 20.74 22.07 -13.99
N THR A 314 21.00 20.79 -13.76
CA THR A 314 20.80 19.74 -14.78
C THR A 314 19.30 19.58 -15.15
N ALA A 315 18.38 19.82 -14.22
CA ALA A 315 16.93 19.83 -14.49
C ALA A 315 16.50 20.97 -15.41
N ILE A 316 17.06 22.18 -15.22
CA ILE A 316 16.82 23.36 -16.08
C ILE A 316 17.36 23.11 -17.48
N GLU A 317 18.61 22.64 -17.58
CA GLU A 317 19.29 22.29 -18.83
C GLU A 317 18.51 21.23 -19.63
N THR A 318 18.00 20.19 -18.94
CA THR A 318 17.16 19.15 -19.55
C THR A 318 15.81 19.68 -20.03
N SER A 319 15.25 20.68 -19.34
CA SER A 319 13.94 21.25 -19.67
C SER A 319 14.02 22.23 -20.86
N TYR A 320 15.03 23.10 -20.89
CA TYR A 320 15.28 24.02 -22.01
C TYR A 320 15.55 23.27 -23.32
N ASN A 321 16.35 22.21 -23.28
CA ASN A 321 16.71 21.42 -24.47
C ASN A 321 15.54 20.62 -25.07
N ARG A 322 14.36 20.63 -24.45
CA ARG A 322 13.13 20.00 -24.96
C ARG A 322 12.17 20.97 -25.66
N LEU A 323 12.48 22.27 -25.66
CA LEU A 323 11.73 23.29 -26.39
C LEU A 323 12.11 23.31 -27.89
N ASP A 324 11.19 23.74 -28.75
CA ASP A 324 11.48 24.03 -30.17
C ASP A 324 12.16 25.40 -30.37
N GLU A 325 12.64 25.68 -31.59
CA GLU A 325 13.39 26.91 -31.92
C GLU A 325 12.57 28.22 -31.86
N GLY A 326 11.24 28.14 -31.85
CA GLY A 326 10.38 29.27 -31.49
C GLY A 326 10.29 29.42 -29.98
N SER A 327 9.95 28.35 -29.28
CA SER A 327 9.74 28.37 -27.82
C SER A 327 11.01 28.63 -27.00
N LYS A 328 12.20 28.25 -27.49
CA LYS A 328 13.49 28.66 -26.89
C LYS A 328 13.65 30.18 -26.80
N ARG A 329 13.12 30.93 -27.78
CA ARG A 329 13.17 32.40 -27.81
C ARG A 329 12.27 33.04 -26.75
N LEU A 330 11.28 32.30 -26.24
CA LEU A 330 10.46 32.77 -25.14
C LEU A 330 11.25 32.83 -23.82
N VAL A 331 12.29 31.99 -23.67
CA VAL A 331 13.16 31.91 -22.48
C VAL A 331 14.18 33.07 -22.43
N ALA A 332 13.66 34.28 -22.25
CA ALA A 332 14.43 35.52 -22.34
C ALA A 332 15.64 35.60 -21.37
N ASN A 333 15.55 34.95 -20.21
CA ASN A 333 16.60 34.91 -19.19
C ASN A 333 17.62 33.77 -19.37
N TYR A 334 17.61 33.02 -20.48
CA TYR A 334 18.52 31.87 -20.66
C TYR A 334 20.01 32.26 -20.58
N LYS A 335 20.37 33.51 -20.91
CA LYS A 335 21.76 34.02 -20.78
C LYS A 335 22.25 34.02 -19.33
N ASP A 336 21.36 34.20 -18.36
CA ASP A 336 21.70 34.31 -16.93
C ASP A 336 22.03 32.93 -16.32
N PHE A 337 21.67 31.84 -17.01
CA PHE A 337 21.87 30.46 -16.58
C PHE A 337 23.30 29.93 -16.84
N GLY A 338 23.97 30.41 -17.90
CA GLY A 338 25.29 29.91 -18.34
C GLY A 338 26.36 29.83 -17.24
N PRO A 339 26.59 30.89 -16.45
CA PRO A 339 27.57 30.86 -15.35
C PRO A 339 27.28 29.80 -14.27
N TYR A 340 26.01 29.39 -14.10
CA TYR A 340 25.63 28.31 -13.19
C TYR A 340 25.84 26.92 -13.80
N GLN A 341 25.72 26.77 -15.13
CA GLN A 341 26.09 25.53 -15.83
C GLN A 341 27.59 25.25 -15.68
N GLU A 342 28.44 26.26 -15.85
CA GLU A 342 29.89 26.15 -15.64
C GLU A 342 30.22 25.72 -14.20
N ALA A 343 29.59 26.36 -13.20
CA ALA A 343 29.78 25.99 -11.80
C ALA A 343 29.31 24.57 -11.48
N ALA A 344 28.16 24.14 -11.99
CA ALA A 344 27.70 22.77 -11.83
C ALA A 344 28.65 21.78 -12.51
N ASN A 345 29.23 22.11 -13.66
CA ASN A 345 30.17 21.25 -14.37
C ASN A 345 31.53 21.15 -13.67
N VAL A 346 32.02 22.21 -13.00
CA VAL A 346 33.17 22.13 -12.08
C VAL A 346 32.82 21.26 -10.86
N SER A 347 31.64 21.46 -10.27
CA SER A 347 31.17 20.67 -9.13
C SER A 347 31.02 19.17 -9.45
N LYS A 348 30.53 18.81 -10.65
CA LYS A 348 30.50 17.44 -11.18
C LYS A 348 31.92 16.84 -11.27
N GLN A 349 32.90 17.60 -11.78
CA GLN A 349 34.30 17.15 -11.88
C GLN A 349 34.91 16.86 -10.49
N ILE A 350 34.64 17.70 -9.49
CA ILE A 350 35.09 17.47 -8.11
C ILE A 350 34.45 16.21 -7.51
N THR A 351 33.14 16.02 -7.69
CA THR A 351 32.43 14.80 -7.22
C THR A 351 32.94 13.51 -7.89
N ALA A 352 33.52 13.60 -9.08
CA ALA A 352 34.12 12.48 -9.81
C ALA A 352 35.53 12.08 -9.32
N LEU A 353 36.19 12.88 -8.48
CA LEU A 353 37.54 12.60 -7.99
C LEU A 353 37.59 11.32 -7.14
N ARG A 354 38.58 10.45 -7.39
CA ARG A 354 38.76 9.17 -6.67
C ARG A 354 40.20 9.05 -6.17
N PRO A 355 40.45 9.25 -4.85
CA PRO A 355 41.80 9.25 -4.30
C PRO A 355 42.54 7.93 -4.50
N SER A 356 43.74 8.03 -5.05
CA SER A 356 44.66 6.92 -5.27
C SER A 356 46.09 7.43 -5.37
N SER A 357 47.06 6.52 -5.35
CA SER A 357 48.48 6.78 -5.55
C SER A 357 48.88 7.03 -7.02
N ASN A 358 47.95 6.85 -7.96
CA ASN A 358 48.17 7.07 -9.38
C ASN A 358 48.26 8.57 -9.74
N ALA A 359 49.10 8.92 -10.71
CA ALA A 359 49.25 10.26 -11.25
C ALA A 359 47.93 10.83 -11.79
N ASP A 360 47.07 10.01 -12.40
CA ASP A 360 45.78 10.43 -12.97
C ASP A 360 44.89 11.18 -11.97
N TYR A 361 44.85 10.72 -10.71
CA TYR A 361 44.10 11.40 -9.65
C TYR A 361 44.68 12.79 -9.35
N ARG A 362 46.02 12.91 -9.31
CA ARG A 362 46.70 14.19 -9.05
C ARG A 362 46.49 15.18 -10.21
N THR A 363 46.53 14.69 -11.45
CA THR A 363 46.19 15.46 -12.65
C THR A 363 44.73 15.93 -12.65
N ALA A 364 43.79 15.06 -12.28
CA ALA A 364 42.37 15.41 -12.20
C ALA A 364 42.07 16.45 -11.11
N VAL A 365 42.69 16.33 -9.93
CA VAL A 365 42.58 17.35 -8.85
C VAL A 365 43.13 18.69 -9.33
N LYS A 366 44.31 18.71 -9.98
CA LYS A 366 44.88 19.96 -10.51
C LYS A 366 43.95 20.60 -11.55
N ALA A 367 43.46 19.82 -12.52
CA ALA A 367 42.59 20.32 -13.58
C ALA A 367 41.23 20.85 -13.06
N ALA A 368 40.70 20.29 -11.96
CA ALA A 368 39.54 20.83 -11.27
C ALA A 368 39.85 22.15 -10.54
N SER A 369 41.04 22.26 -9.92
CA SER A 369 41.50 23.47 -9.20
C SER A 369 41.77 24.65 -10.15
N ASP A 370 42.46 24.38 -11.26
CA ASP A 370 42.73 25.36 -12.31
C ASP A 370 41.42 25.96 -12.88
N LYS A 371 40.36 25.14 -13.00
CA LYS A 371 39.03 25.59 -13.45
C LYS A 371 38.25 26.35 -12.36
N LEU A 372 38.22 25.85 -11.12
CA LEU A 372 37.51 26.51 -10.01
C LEU A 372 38.05 27.91 -9.74
N THR A 373 39.37 28.10 -9.89
CA THR A 373 40.06 29.39 -9.67
C THR A 373 39.49 30.51 -10.55
N ASN A 374 39.17 30.19 -11.81
CA ASN A 374 38.80 31.15 -12.87
C ASN A 374 37.28 31.28 -13.09
N LEU A 375 36.46 30.64 -12.25
CA LEU A 375 35.00 30.57 -12.39
C LEU A 375 34.29 31.73 -11.68
N ASP A 376 33.34 32.39 -12.36
CA ASP A 376 32.50 33.47 -11.81
C ASP A 376 31.62 32.98 -10.65
N LYS A 377 30.69 32.05 -10.90
CA LYS A 377 29.78 31.50 -9.88
C LYS A 377 30.43 30.47 -8.95
N LYS A 378 31.74 30.58 -8.67
CA LYS A 378 32.51 29.62 -7.85
C LYS A 378 31.96 29.35 -6.46
N LEU A 379 31.27 30.32 -5.84
CA LEU A 379 30.64 30.13 -4.53
C LEU A 379 29.52 29.08 -4.52
N PHE A 380 28.90 28.77 -5.67
CA PHE A 380 27.90 27.72 -5.81
C PHE A 380 28.52 26.31 -5.90
N VAL A 381 29.84 26.20 -6.08
CA VAL A 381 30.57 24.93 -6.06
C VAL A 381 30.75 24.48 -4.60
N LYS A 382 29.69 23.98 -3.99
CA LYS A 382 29.63 23.63 -2.56
C LYS A 382 30.62 22.53 -2.12
N ASN A 383 31.23 21.82 -3.05
CA ASN A 383 32.33 20.87 -2.83
C ASN A 383 33.72 21.48 -3.06
N SER A 384 33.88 22.82 -3.12
CA SER A 384 35.20 23.46 -3.15
C SER A 384 36.10 23.00 -2.00
N ALA A 385 35.52 22.86 -0.80
CA ALA A 385 36.22 22.35 0.38
C ALA A 385 36.71 20.89 0.20
N ASP A 386 36.00 20.05 -0.56
CA ASP A 386 36.46 18.68 -0.88
C ASP A 386 37.64 18.70 -1.85
N LEU A 387 37.70 19.70 -2.74
CA LEU A 387 38.82 19.92 -3.65
C LEU A 387 40.04 20.51 -2.94
N GLU A 388 39.84 21.50 -2.06
CA GLU A 388 40.88 22.04 -1.17
C GLU A 388 41.46 20.94 -0.28
N LEU A 389 40.60 20.09 0.29
CA LEU A 389 40.95 18.89 1.04
C LEU A 389 41.73 17.88 0.17
N ALA A 390 41.33 17.66 -1.08
CA ALA A 390 42.06 16.80 -2.02
C ALA A 390 43.47 17.34 -2.34
N VAL A 391 43.62 18.66 -2.52
CA VAL A 391 44.92 19.33 -2.73
C VAL A 391 45.80 19.22 -1.48
N ALA A 392 45.25 19.52 -0.30
CA ALA A 392 45.97 19.40 0.98
C ALA A 392 46.39 17.95 1.26
N ASN A 393 45.54 16.97 0.97
CA ASN A 393 45.85 15.55 1.08
C ASN A 393 46.97 15.12 0.12
N ILE A 394 46.98 15.63 -1.11
CA ILE A 394 48.06 15.38 -2.09
C ILE A 394 49.39 15.97 -1.60
N ALA A 395 49.40 17.23 -1.15
CA ALA A 395 50.61 17.87 -0.63
C ALA A 395 51.17 17.16 0.61
N THR A 396 50.28 16.73 1.52
CA THR A 396 50.67 15.94 2.71
C THR A 396 51.27 14.59 2.33
N ALA A 397 50.67 13.91 1.34
CA ALA A 397 51.23 12.67 0.82
C ALA A 397 52.63 12.89 0.22
N GLN A 398 52.87 13.99 -0.51
CA GLN A 398 54.18 14.30 -1.10
C GLN A 398 55.29 14.52 -0.08
N GLU A 399 54.99 15.18 1.05
CA GLU A 399 55.99 15.31 2.13
C GLU A 399 56.24 13.97 2.85
N ILE A 400 55.23 13.08 2.97
CA ILE A 400 55.44 11.71 3.47
C ILE A 400 56.26 10.88 2.48
N GLU A 401 55.95 10.95 1.18
CA GLU A 401 56.66 10.26 0.10
C GLU A 401 58.15 10.64 0.10
N LYS A 402 58.43 11.94 0.22
CA LYS A 402 59.78 12.51 0.36
C LYS A 402 60.50 12.02 1.63
N LEU A 403 59.85 12.08 2.80
CA LEU A 403 60.42 11.57 4.06
C LEU A 403 60.81 10.08 3.99
N ILE A 404 60.06 9.29 3.21
CA ILE A 404 60.35 7.87 2.95
C ILE A 404 61.59 7.72 2.03
N SER A 405 61.66 8.48 0.94
CA SER A 405 62.83 8.44 0.04
C SER A 405 64.12 8.94 0.72
N ASP A 406 64.03 9.90 1.63
CA ASP A 406 65.15 10.40 2.46
C ASP A 406 65.79 9.32 3.37
N ILE A 407 65.11 8.19 3.61
CA ILE A 407 65.68 7.06 4.39
C ILE A 407 66.86 6.43 3.65
N ALA A 408 66.86 6.42 2.32
CA ALA A 408 67.95 5.84 1.53
C ALA A 408 69.26 6.62 1.72
N THR A 409 69.18 7.95 1.72
CA THR A 409 70.31 8.89 1.70
C THR A 409 70.86 9.24 3.09
N THR A 410 70.05 9.17 4.14
CA THR A 410 70.48 9.53 5.51
C THR A 410 71.45 8.51 6.14
N THR A 411 72.29 8.98 7.07
CA THR A 411 73.10 8.13 7.96
C THR A 411 72.30 7.62 9.16
N ASP A 412 71.48 8.47 9.81
CA ASP A 412 70.60 8.07 10.92
C ASP A 412 69.28 7.51 10.39
N LYS A 413 69.38 6.30 9.83
CA LYS A 413 68.24 5.58 9.22
C LYS A 413 67.12 5.28 10.21
N ILE A 414 67.44 4.96 11.46
CA ILE A 414 66.44 4.69 12.51
C ILE A 414 65.57 5.92 12.75
N THR A 415 66.18 7.07 13.02
CA THR A 415 65.43 8.31 13.31
C THR A 415 64.59 8.75 12.10
N GLN A 416 65.05 8.50 10.87
CA GLN A 416 64.28 8.84 9.66
C GLN A 416 63.15 7.85 9.37
N ILE A 417 63.33 6.54 9.63
CA ILE A 417 62.25 5.54 9.60
C ILE A 417 61.15 5.92 10.60
N GLU A 418 61.54 6.26 11.83
CA GLU A 418 60.61 6.67 12.89
C GLU A 418 59.85 7.95 12.50
N LYS A 419 60.52 8.97 11.94
CA LYS A 419 59.88 10.17 11.39
C LYS A 419 58.92 9.86 10.25
N ALA A 420 59.34 9.08 9.25
CA ALA A 420 58.53 8.74 8.09
C ALA A 420 57.31 7.89 8.48
N ARG A 421 57.47 6.93 9.40
CA ARG A 421 56.35 6.14 9.94
C ARG A 421 55.45 6.97 10.85
N ALA A 422 55.97 7.89 11.65
CA ALA A 422 55.17 8.83 12.44
C ALA A 422 54.33 9.75 11.54
N ALA A 423 54.95 10.35 10.51
CA ALA A 423 54.26 11.19 9.53
C ALA A 423 53.23 10.40 8.69
N TYR A 424 53.51 9.14 8.34
CA TYR A 424 52.52 8.28 7.70
C TYR A 424 51.37 7.90 8.66
N ASN A 425 51.67 7.55 9.91
CA ASN A 425 50.67 7.10 10.88
C ASN A 425 49.75 8.24 11.33
N THR A 426 50.33 9.40 11.60
CA THR A 426 49.69 10.66 12.00
C THR A 426 50.13 11.77 11.05
N PRO A 427 49.57 11.84 9.83
CA PRO A 427 49.82 12.94 8.91
C PRO A 427 49.51 14.28 9.56
N VAL A 428 50.39 15.26 9.32
CA VAL A 428 50.24 16.64 9.79
C VAL A 428 49.96 17.53 8.60
N ALA A 429 48.92 18.35 8.69
CA ALA A 429 48.48 19.19 7.57
C ALA A 429 49.47 20.34 7.29
N PRO A 430 49.76 20.63 6.00
CA PRO A 430 50.45 21.85 5.60
C PRO A 430 49.77 23.10 6.16
N ALA A 431 50.54 23.97 6.82
CA ALA A 431 50.13 25.32 7.24
C ALA A 431 48.73 25.45 7.92
N GLY A 432 48.30 24.43 8.69
CA GLY A 432 47.02 24.47 9.41
C GLY A 432 45.77 24.19 8.55
N GLN A 433 45.95 23.67 7.33
CA GLN A 433 44.84 23.19 6.49
C GLN A 433 44.14 21.96 7.11
N LYS A 434 42.99 21.56 6.55
CA LYS A 434 42.34 20.28 6.89
C LYS A 434 42.81 19.18 5.95
N ILE A 435 42.99 17.98 6.49
CA ILE A 435 43.35 16.77 5.77
C ILE A 435 42.50 15.59 6.26
N ASP A 436 42.32 14.57 5.40
CA ASP A 436 41.81 13.27 5.80
C ASP A 436 42.98 12.26 5.82
N VAL A 437 43.32 11.81 7.02
CA VAL A 437 44.38 10.83 7.28
C VAL A 437 44.16 9.53 6.51
N ALA A 438 42.91 9.08 6.32
CA ALA A 438 42.62 7.86 5.57
C ALA A 438 42.87 8.01 4.06
N THR A 439 42.61 9.20 3.52
CA THR A 439 42.85 9.56 2.12
C THR A 439 44.32 9.83 1.83
N VAL A 440 45.04 10.56 2.70
CA VAL A 440 46.50 10.74 2.59
C VAL A 440 47.21 9.39 2.47
N LYS A 441 46.85 8.42 3.33
CA LYS A 441 47.41 7.06 3.33
C LYS A 441 47.14 6.26 2.05
N LYS A 442 46.13 6.63 1.24
CA LYS A 442 45.84 6.03 -0.09
C LYS A 442 46.57 6.72 -1.24
N ILE A 443 47.07 7.94 -1.03
CA ILE A 443 47.75 8.76 -2.04
C ILE A 443 49.27 8.53 -2.00
N VAL A 444 49.84 8.26 -0.81
CA VAL A 444 51.25 7.89 -0.62
C VAL A 444 51.60 6.65 -1.45
N ASN A 445 52.45 6.81 -2.46
CA ASN A 445 52.75 5.79 -3.46
C ASN A 445 53.92 4.86 -3.09
N ASN A 446 54.88 5.31 -2.27
CA ASN A 446 56.10 4.58 -1.95
C ASN A 446 56.12 3.91 -0.55
N LEU A 447 54.95 3.74 0.07
CA LEU A 447 54.77 3.01 1.33
C LEU A 447 55.46 1.62 1.41
N PRO A 448 55.61 0.83 0.32
CA PRO A 448 56.40 -0.40 0.34
C PRO A 448 57.88 -0.20 0.70
N GLU A 449 58.49 0.93 0.32
CA GLU A 449 59.89 1.26 0.63
C GLU A 449 60.08 1.42 2.14
N LEU A 450 59.23 2.22 2.80
CA LEU A 450 59.22 2.39 4.25
C LEU A 450 59.10 1.05 4.98
N THR A 451 58.23 0.18 4.49
CA THR A 451 57.97 -1.14 5.09
C THR A 451 59.18 -2.09 4.95
N SER A 452 59.98 -1.94 3.88
CA SER A 452 61.26 -2.62 3.70
C SER A 452 62.34 -2.09 4.66
N TRP A 453 62.42 -0.76 4.83
CA TRP A 453 63.32 -0.11 5.76
C TRP A 453 63.04 -0.48 7.24
N GLU A 454 61.77 -0.57 7.64
CA GLU A 454 61.40 -1.06 8.97
C GLU A 454 61.77 -2.54 9.16
N SER A 455 61.51 -3.37 8.14
CA SER A 455 61.77 -4.81 8.21
C SER A 455 63.26 -5.13 8.42
N SER A 456 64.15 -4.36 7.80
CA SER A 456 65.60 -4.48 7.97
C SER A 456 66.12 -4.02 9.35
N HIS A 457 65.38 -3.15 10.06
CA HIS A 457 65.77 -2.57 11.35
C HIS A 457 64.92 -3.04 12.55
N LYS A 458 63.94 -3.92 12.31
CA LYS A 458 62.90 -4.41 13.25
C LYS A 458 63.37 -4.76 14.66
N ALA A 459 64.58 -5.33 14.82
CA ALA A 459 65.13 -5.67 16.13
C ALA A 459 65.37 -4.42 17.01
N VAL A 460 65.91 -3.34 16.43
CA VAL A 460 66.22 -2.08 17.12
C VAL A 460 64.92 -1.36 17.51
N LEU A 461 64.00 -1.22 16.55
CA LEU A 461 62.70 -0.55 16.72
C LEU A 461 61.87 -1.22 17.84
N ASN A 462 61.89 -2.55 17.94
CA ASN A 462 61.24 -3.29 19.03
C ASN A 462 61.79 -2.91 20.41
N VAL A 463 63.10 -2.70 20.54
CA VAL A 463 63.73 -2.34 21.83
C VAL A 463 63.45 -0.89 22.20
N ILE A 464 63.53 0.04 21.25
CA ILE A 464 63.16 1.45 21.46
C ILE A 464 61.73 1.52 22.00
N SER A 465 60.77 0.88 21.33
CA SER A 465 59.37 0.92 21.73
C SER A 465 59.05 0.18 23.05
N LEU A 466 59.94 -0.69 23.53
CA LEU A 466 59.85 -1.29 24.88
C LEU A 466 60.38 -0.34 25.96
N VAL A 467 61.37 0.51 25.66
CA VAL A 467 61.93 1.52 26.58
C VAL A 467 61.02 2.75 26.68
N GLU A 468 60.42 3.20 25.57
CA GLU A 468 59.49 4.36 25.57
C GLU A 468 58.20 4.11 26.36
N LYS A 469 57.76 2.86 26.47
CA LYS A 469 56.52 2.47 27.17
C LYS A 469 56.72 2.23 28.67
N LEU A 470 57.86 2.66 29.23
CA LEU A 470 58.18 2.52 30.65
C LEU A 470 57.70 3.75 31.43
N ASP A 471 56.50 3.66 32.00
CA ASP A 471 55.95 4.64 32.96
C ASP A 471 56.46 4.36 34.38
N PRO A 472 57.30 5.22 35.00
CA PRO A 472 57.82 5.02 36.36
C PRO A 472 56.76 4.96 37.46
N THR A 473 55.54 5.43 37.19
CA THR A 473 54.42 5.42 38.15
C THR A 473 53.60 4.13 38.09
N ALA A 474 53.77 3.31 37.04
CA ALA A 474 53.03 2.07 36.86
C ALA A 474 53.47 0.99 37.87
N LYS A 475 52.48 0.30 38.46
CA LYS A 475 52.72 -0.78 39.46
C LYS A 475 53.55 -1.95 38.94
N ASP A 476 53.71 -2.09 37.62
CA ASP A 476 54.52 -3.12 36.96
C ASP A 476 55.78 -2.56 36.27
N TYR A 477 56.15 -1.30 36.51
CA TYR A 477 57.33 -0.64 35.95
C TYR A 477 58.60 -1.49 36.12
N THR A 478 58.91 -1.95 37.34
CA THR A 478 60.11 -2.75 37.66
C THR A 478 60.13 -4.12 36.98
N LYS A 479 59.00 -4.58 36.43
CA LYS A 479 58.94 -5.75 35.54
C LYS A 479 59.18 -5.32 34.09
N LYS A 480 58.39 -4.37 33.56
CA LYS A 480 58.53 -3.87 32.18
C LYS A 480 59.94 -3.36 31.87
N ALA A 481 60.57 -2.66 32.83
CA ALA A 481 61.95 -2.17 32.72
C ALA A 481 62.98 -3.31 32.63
N ARG A 482 62.76 -4.42 33.35
CA ARG A 482 63.58 -5.64 33.22
C ARG A 482 63.34 -6.34 31.88
N ASP A 483 62.11 -6.43 31.41
CA ASP A 483 61.77 -7.03 30.11
C ASP A 483 62.40 -6.21 28.95
N ALA A 484 62.32 -4.87 29.01
CA ALA A 484 62.97 -3.96 28.07
C ALA A 484 64.50 -4.08 28.08
N ASN A 485 65.14 -4.07 29.25
CA ASN A 485 66.58 -4.29 29.39
C ASN A 485 67.01 -5.67 28.88
N THR A 486 66.18 -6.70 29.06
CA THR A 486 66.43 -8.06 28.55
C THR A 486 66.31 -8.15 27.04
N ALA A 487 65.41 -7.38 26.41
CA ALA A 487 65.34 -7.26 24.96
C ALA A 487 66.54 -6.48 24.39
N TYR A 488 66.95 -5.38 25.04
CA TYR A 488 68.15 -4.60 24.72
C TYR A 488 69.43 -5.45 24.73
N LEU A 489 69.65 -6.25 25.77
CA LEU A 489 70.85 -7.12 25.87
C LEU A 489 70.94 -8.21 24.78
N LYS A 490 69.88 -8.45 24.01
CA LYS A 490 69.84 -9.40 22.88
C LYS A 490 70.14 -8.75 21.52
N LEU A 491 70.30 -7.42 21.45
CA LEU A 491 70.76 -6.75 20.24
C LEU A 491 72.24 -7.06 19.97
N ASP A 492 72.61 -7.13 18.69
CA ASP A 492 74.02 -7.08 18.27
C ASP A 492 74.70 -5.80 18.81
N PRO A 493 75.98 -5.83 19.24
CA PRO A 493 76.68 -4.64 19.74
C PRO A 493 76.59 -3.42 18.81
N THR A 494 76.77 -3.60 17.49
CA THR A 494 76.66 -2.49 16.51
C THR A 494 75.25 -1.92 16.38
N LYS A 495 74.24 -2.66 16.88
CA LYS A 495 72.82 -2.27 16.86
C LYS A 495 72.35 -1.67 18.18
N ARG A 496 73.18 -1.70 19.23
CA ARG A 496 72.90 -1.13 20.56
C ARG A 496 72.99 0.40 20.57
N ASP A 497 73.93 0.96 19.83
CA ASP A 497 74.22 2.41 19.84
C ASP A 497 73.07 3.27 19.26
N TYR A 498 72.16 2.67 18.48
CA TYR A 498 70.94 3.35 18.03
C TYR A 498 69.91 3.54 19.16
N VAL A 499 69.97 2.78 20.26
CA VAL A 499 69.04 2.86 21.39
C VAL A 499 69.52 3.93 22.39
N LYS A 500 69.40 5.20 21.99
CA LYS A 500 70.00 6.36 22.69
C LYS A 500 69.45 6.62 24.11
N SER A 501 68.19 6.26 24.38
CA SER A 501 67.38 6.64 25.56
C SER A 501 67.68 5.90 26.87
N TYR A 502 68.81 5.19 26.94
CA TYR A 502 68.90 3.93 27.69
C TYR A 502 69.91 3.93 28.85
N LYS A 503 70.91 4.83 28.83
CA LYS A 503 72.01 4.89 29.82
C LYS A 503 71.56 5.05 31.28
N THR A 504 70.36 5.57 31.52
CA THR A 504 69.79 5.84 32.86
C THR A 504 69.00 4.66 33.45
N LEU A 505 68.51 3.73 32.61
CA LEU A 505 67.55 2.71 33.04
C LEU A 505 68.15 1.68 34.01
N LYS A 506 69.43 1.34 33.84
CA LYS A 506 70.11 0.33 34.67
C LYS A 506 70.13 0.73 36.15
N SER A 507 70.66 1.91 36.47
CA SER A 507 70.84 2.36 37.86
C SER A 507 69.50 2.57 38.59
N GLN A 508 68.43 2.93 37.86
CA GLN A 508 67.09 3.03 38.41
C GLN A 508 66.54 1.65 38.83
N VAL A 509 66.70 0.62 37.99
CA VAL A 509 66.26 -0.75 38.31
C VAL A 509 67.01 -1.33 39.50
N GLU A 510 68.32 -1.09 39.59
CA GLU A 510 69.16 -1.56 40.71
C GLU A 510 68.81 -0.88 42.04
N ALA A 511 68.54 0.43 42.04
CA ALA A 511 68.11 1.15 43.23
C ALA A 511 66.69 0.75 43.70
N MET A 512 65.74 0.59 42.77
CA MET A 512 64.34 0.30 43.12
C MET A 512 64.12 -1.09 43.76
N ASP A 513 64.97 -2.08 43.46
CA ASP A 513 64.93 -3.38 44.16
C ASP A 513 65.22 -3.21 45.66
N ILE A 514 66.28 -2.45 45.99
CA ILE A 514 66.65 -2.18 47.38
C ILE A 514 65.59 -1.32 48.07
N VAL A 515 65.06 -0.26 47.43
CA VAL A 515 63.95 0.53 48.00
C VAL A 515 62.74 -0.34 48.35
N ALA A 516 62.31 -1.20 47.42
CA ALA A 516 61.17 -2.08 47.63
C ALA A 516 61.43 -3.11 48.75
N ARG A 517 62.64 -3.67 48.81
CA ARG A 517 63.04 -4.61 49.87
C ARG A 517 63.16 -3.93 51.24
N ILE A 518 63.58 -2.66 51.31
CA ILE A 518 63.58 -1.87 52.56
C ILE A 518 62.14 -1.60 53.01
N MET A 519 61.23 -1.19 52.12
CA MET A 519 59.80 -1.02 52.46
C MET A 519 59.14 -2.33 52.93
N ALA A 520 59.65 -3.49 52.49
CA ALA A 520 59.18 -4.81 52.90
C ALA A 520 59.75 -5.29 54.25
N LEU A 521 60.66 -4.55 54.89
CA LEU A 521 61.22 -4.89 56.20
C LEU A 521 60.13 -4.85 57.28
N ASN A 522 59.82 -5.99 57.87
CA ASN A 522 58.83 -6.10 58.94
C ASN A 522 59.42 -6.88 60.12
N THR A 523 59.51 -6.22 61.28
CA THR A 523 60.02 -6.77 62.55
C THR A 523 59.30 -8.01 63.07
N SER A 524 58.23 -8.47 62.41
CA SER A 524 57.55 -9.75 62.67
C SER A 524 57.96 -10.89 61.72
N GLN A 525 58.83 -10.66 60.73
CA GLN A 525 59.45 -11.70 59.90
C GLN A 525 60.48 -12.49 60.72
N LYS A 526 60.48 -13.82 60.62
CA LYS A 526 61.47 -14.68 61.33
C LYS A 526 62.90 -14.35 60.92
N THR A 527 63.11 -14.14 59.61
CA THR A 527 64.40 -13.81 59.00
C THR A 527 64.79 -12.35 59.16
N TYR A 528 64.05 -11.51 59.92
CA TYR A 528 64.24 -10.05 59.92
C TYR A 528 65.68 -9.63 60.19
N LYS A 529 66.38 -10.28 61.14
CA LYS A 529 67.77 -9.96 61.48
C LYS A 529 68.70 -10.21 60.29
N GLU A 530 68.67 -11.43 59.74
CA GLU A 530 69.39 -11.84 58.52
C GLU A 530 69.04 -10.96 57.31
N THR A 531 67.76 -10.58 57.18
CA THR A 531 67.23 -9.80 56.07
C THR A 531 67.75 -8.37 56.12
N VAL A 532 67.79 -7.74 57.31
CA VAL A 532 68.39 -6.41 57.51
C VAL A 532 69.90 -6.42 57.26
N GLU A 533 70.61 -7.46 57.68
CA GLU A 533 72.05 -7.61 57.41
C GLU A 533 72.34 -7.81 55.91
N LEU A 534 71.62 -8.71 55.24
CA LEU A 534 71.74 -8.93 53.80
C LEU A 534 71.36 -7.70 52.98
N LEU A 535 70.27 -6.98 53.34
CA LEU A 535 69.93 -5.71 52.69
C LEU A 535 70.99 -4.64 52.91
N SER A 536 71.63 -4.60 54.07
CA SER A 536 72.72 -3.67 54.33
C SER A 536 73.93 -3.98 53.45
N ALA A 537 74.30 -5.26 53.35
CA ALA A 537 75.37 -5.69 52.46
C ALA A 537 75.04 -5.45 50.97
N ASP A 538 73.78 -5.61 50.55
CA ASP A 538 73.35 -5.35 49.18
C ASP A 538 73.26 -3.85 48.85
N TYR A 539 72.73 -3.04 49.77
CA TYR A 539 72.74 -1.57 49.63
C TYR A 539 74.17 -1.04 49.46
N GLU A 540 75.14 -1.55 50.23
CA GLU A 540 76.52 -1.08 50.12
C GLU A 540 77.22 -1.45 48.80
N LYS A 541 76.70 -2.43 48.03
CA LYS A 541 77.22 -2.80 46.70
C LYS A 541 76.73 -1.90 45.56
N LEU A 542 75.70 -1.06 45.79
CA LEU A 542 75.18 -0.15 44.77
C LEU A 542 76.21 0.92 44.36
N SER A 543 76.14 1.40 43.12
CA SER A 543 76.93 2.56 42.67
C SER A 543 76.51 3.84 43.39
N SER A 544 77.33 4.89 43.36
CA SER A 544 77.04 6.20 43.98
C SER A 544 75.69 6.78 43.53
N GLU A 545 75.39 6.65 42.24
CA GLU A 545 74.15 7.13 41.61
C GLU A 545 72.96 6.27 42.02
N ALA A 546 73.14 4.96 42.13
CA ALA A 546 72.08 4.05 42.59
C ALA A 546 71.81 4.21 44.10
N LYS A 547 72.83 4.40 44.95
CA LYS A 547 72.67 4.70 46.40
C LYS A 547 71.86 5.98 46.61
N ALA A 548 72.14 7.03 45.85
CA ALA A 548 71.41 8.30 45.93
C ALA A 548 69.90 8.18 45.60
N LEU A 549 69.50 7.13 44.87
CA LEU A 549 68.10 6.84 44.55
C LEU A 549 67.39 5.96 45.62
N VAL A 550 68.11 5.44 46.63
CA VAL A 550 67.51 4.66 47.73
C VAL A 550 67.04 5.59 48.85
N THR A 551 65.93 6.29 48.59
CA THR A 551 65.38 7.35 49.45
C THR A 551 65.02 6.92 50.88
N ASN A 552 64.79 5.62 51.11
CA ASN A 552 64.36 5.06 52.39
C ASN A 552 65.47 4.35 53.19
N ASN A 553 66.76 4.57 52.88
CA ASN A 553 67.88 4.02 53.65
C ASN A 553 67.80 4.34 55.17
N ALA A 554 67.16 5.45 55.57
CA ALA A 554 66.89 5.77 56.98
C ALA A 554 66.13 4.64 57.72
N ASP A 555 65.16 3.99 57.08
CA ASP A 555 64.40 2.89 57.66
C ASP A 555 65.27 1.64 57.89
N LEU A 556 66.25 1.40 57.00
CA LEU A 556 67.22 0.32 57.14
C LEU A 556 68.21 0.55 58.29
N GLN A 557 68.58 1.80 58.58
CA GLN A 557 69.41 2.10 59.76
C GLN A 557 68.60 2.00 61.06
N THR A 558 67.35 2.49 61.07
CA THR A 558 66.40 2.30 62.17
C THR A 558 66.16 0.81 62.46
N ALA A 559 66.05 -0.02 61.41
CA ALA A 559 65.94 -1.47 61.52
C ALA A 559 67.11 -2.14 62.26
N LYS A 560 68.36 -1.69 62.02
CA LYS A 560 69.54 -2.15 62.78
C LYS A 560 69.45 -1.77 64.26
N GLY A 561 69.02 -0.54 64.56
CA GLY A 561 68.88 -0.05 65.93
C GLY A 561 68.00 -0.96 66.80
N TYR A 562 66.85 -1.38 66.27
CA TYR A 562 65.94 -2.30 66.95
C TYR A 562 66.58 -3.66 67.28
N ILE A 563 67.46 -4.18 66.42
CA ILE A 563 68.16 -5.47 66.64
C ILE A 563 69.15 -5.33 67.81
N ALA A 564 69.90 -4.24 67.86
CA ALA A 564 70.89 -3.97 68.92
C ALA A 564 70.23 -3.81 70.30
N THR A 565 69.17 -2.99 70.40
CA THR A 565 68.40 -2.80 71.64
C THR A 565 67.84 -4.12 72.17
N ALA A 566 67.30 -4.96 71.28
CA ALA A 566 66.72 -6.24 71.67
C ALA A 566 67.76 -7.23 72.22
N LYS A 567 68.96 -7.30 71.63
CA LYS A 567 70.01 -8.22 72.08
C LYS A 567 70.51 -7.86 73.49
N ASN A 568 70.74 -6.57 73.77
CA ASN A 568 71.20 -6.12 75.09
C ASN A 568 70.23 -6.52 76.22
N PHE A 569 68.92 -6.44 75.94
CA PHE A 569 67.89 -6.88 76.88
C PHE A 569 67.86 -8.41 77.04
N ASP A 570 67.97 -9.17 75.95
CA ASP A 570 68.04 -10.64 75.99
C ASP A 570 69.19 -11.14 76.89
N ASP A 571 70.39 -10.59 76.72
CA ASP A 571 71.58 -10.94 77.50
C ASP A 571 71.35 -10.73 79.01
N ARG A 572 70.61 -9.68 79.38
CA ARG A 572 70.29 -9.35 80.79
C ARG A 572 69.18 -10.20 81.39
N VAL A 573 68.26 -10.75 80.59
CA VAL A 573 67.27 -11.73 81.08
C VAL A 573 67.92 -13.09 81.35
N ILE A 574 68.88 -13.51 80.52
CA ILE A 574 69.62 -14.78 80.70
C ILE A 574 70.34 -14.80 82.06
N ALA A 575 70.87 -13.66 82.51
CA ALA A 575 71.56 -13.54 83.79
C ALA A 575 70.68 -13.85 85.03
N LEU A 576 69.34 -13.78 84.92
CA LEU A 576 68.43 -14.09 86.04
C LEU A 576 68.48 -15.54 86.52
N ALA A 577 69.01 -16.48 85.71
CA ALA A 577 69.07 -17.90 86.08
C ALA A 577 69.92 -18.17 87.34
N ASN A 578 70.83 -17.26 87.69
CA ASN A 578 71.74 -17.36 88.83
C ASN A 578 71.39 -16.41 90.00
N GLU A 579 70.17 -15.86 90.02
CA GLU A 579 69.72 -14.88 91.01
C GLU A 579 69.17 -15.54 92.29
N PRO A 580 69.58 -15.12 93.51
CA PRO A 580 69.08 -15.69 94.77
C PRO A 580 67.56 -15.59 94.97
N ASP A 581 66.93 -16.62 95.55
CA ASP A 581 65.48 -16.71 95.77
C ASP A 581 64.85 -15.47 96.44
N THR A 582 65.57 -14.83 97.37
CA THR A 582 65.11 -13.66 98.13
C THR A 582 65.07 -12.37 97.31
N THR A 583 65.94 -12.21 96.31
CA THR A 583 66.01 -11.02 95.43
C THR A 583 65.38 -11.27 94.05
N PHE A 584 65.17 -12.54 93.68
CA PHE A 584 64.61 -13.01 92.42
C PHE A 584 63.33 -12.27 92.01
N ILE A 585 62.38 -12.13 92.94
CA ILE A 585 61.08 -11.50 92.67
C ILE A 585 61.25 -10.02 92.26
N ALA A 586 62.17 -9.31 92.90
CA ALA A 586 62.42 -7.89 92.64
C ALA A 586 63.11 -7.63 91.30
N LYS A 587 64.16 -8.39 90.96
CA LYS A 587 64.88 -8.20 89.67
C LYS A 587 64.04 -8.59 88.46
N VAL A 588 63.19 -9.62 88.59
CA VAL A 588 62.19 -9.99 87.58
C VAL A 588 61.22 -8.83 87.34
N ALA A 589 60.71 -8.18 88.39
CA ALA A 589 59.81 -7.04 88.26
C ALA A 589 60.50 -5.83 87.58
N ALA A 590 61.76 -5.54 87.91
CA ALA A 590 62.52 -4.44 87.33
C ALA A 590 62.73 -4.60 85.80
N LEU A 591 63.27 -5.74 85.36
CA LEU A 591 63.44 -6.05 83.93
C LEU A 591 62.10 -6.05 83.17
N SER A 592 61.03 -6.48 83.83
CA SER A 592 59.69 -6.48 83.23
C SER A 592 59.09 -5.07 83.10
N SER A 593 59.51 -4.11 83.93
CA SER A 593 59.16 -2.69 83.77
C SER A 593 59.85 -2.09 82.54
N GLU A 594 61.14 -2.38 82.36
CA GLU A 594 61.92 -1.96 81.19
C GLU A 594 61.39 -2.57 79.89
N TYR A 595 61.00 -3.85 79.88
CA TYR A 595 60.30 -4.45 78.74
C TYR A 595 58.95 -3.76 78.45
N LYS A 596 58.29 -3.18 79.46
CA LYS A 596 57.03 -2.45 79.27
C LYS A 596 57.26 -1.05 78.66
N THR A 597 58.42 -0.41 78.86
CA THR A 597 58.76 0.91 78.29
C THR A 597 59.59 0.90 77.00
N MET A 598 60.24 -0.22 76.64
CA MET A 598 61.01 -0.38 75.39
C MET A 598 60.19 -0.03 74.12
N ASP A 599 60.86 0.34 73.02
CA ASP A 599 60.21 0.51 71.72
C ASP A 599 59.53 -0.79 71.19
N LYS A 600 58.39 -0.64 70.50
CA LYS A 600 57.53 -1.74 70.02
C LYS A 600 58.21 -2.64 68.98
N ASN A 601 59.09 -2.09 68.15
CA ASN A 601 59.82 -2.82 67.13
C ASN A 601 61.02 -3.56 67.74
N ALA A 602 61.75 -2.94 68.67
CA ALA A 602 62.77 -3.63 69.47
C ALA A 602 62.17 -4.81 70.28
N LYS A 603 61.03 -4.60 70.97
CA LYS A 603 60.35 -5.66 71.75
C LYS A 603 60.03 -6.94 70.99
N LYS A 604 59.74 -6.86 69.69
CA LYS A 604 59.45 -8.03 68.84
C LYS A 604 60.69 -8.91 68.61
N LEU A 605 61.88 -8.32 68.71
CA LEU A 605 63.16 -8.95 68.39
C LEU A 605 63.86 -9.53 69.63
N VAL A 606 63.31 -9.25 70.83
CA VAL A 606 63.67 -9.81 72.13
C VAL A 606 63.21 -11.27 72.19
N THR A 607 64.17 -12.18 72.26
CA THR A 607 63.94 -13.64 72.28
C THR A 607 63.63 -14.17 73.69
N GLN A 608 64.20 -13.56 74.73
CA GLN A 608 64.15 -14.00 76.12
C GLN A 608 62.95 -13.45 76.90
N TYR A 609 62.08 -12.66 76.25
CA TYR A 609 60.85 -12.18 76.87
C TYR A 609 59.99 -13.34 77.43
N LYS A 610 59.98 -14.51 76.78
CA LYS A 610 59.31 -15.71 77.30
C LYS A 610 59.91 -16.21 78.62
N THR A 611 61.22 -16.17 78.76
CA THR A 611 61.96 -16.53 79.98
C THR A 611 61.58 -15.58 81.11
N LEU A 612 61.63 -14.27 80.87
CA LEU A 612 61.21 -13.23 81.82
C LEU A 612 59.73 -13.37 82.22
N THR A 613 58.83 -13.58 81.25
CA THR A 613 57.38 -13.78 81.49
C THR A 613 57.11 -15.05 82.28
N THR A 614 57.92 -16.10 82.10
CA THR A 614 57.82 -17.33 82.89
C THR A 614 58.17 -17.06 84.35
N TYR A 615 59.19 -16.25 84.61
CA TYR A 615 59.53 -15.80 85.96
C TYR A 615 58.47 -14.84 86.55
N GLU A 616 57.94 -13.87 85.79
CA GLU A 616 56.80 -13.04 86.22
C GLU A 616 55.61 -13.92 86.64
N LYS A 617 55.25 -14.87 85.77
CA LYS A 617 54.11 -15.79 85.98
C LYS A 617 54.30 -16.68 87.20
N ASN A 618 55.48 -17.27 87.39
CA ASN A 618 55.74 -18.15 88.53
C ASN A 618 55.71 -17.36 89.84
N ASN A 619 56.35 -16.18 89.89
CA ASN A 619 56.29 -15.29 91.06
C ASN A 619 54.84 -14.85 91.37
N ALA A 620 54.05 -14.50 90.34
CA ALA A 620 52.64 -14.14 90.50
C ALA A 620 51.77 -15.32 90.96
N ASN A 621 52.05 -16.55 90.51
CA ASN A 621 51.36 -17.75 90.97
C ASN A 621 51.65 -18.03 92.45
N VAL A 622 52.89 -17.88 92.91
CA VAL A 622 53.29 -18.03 94.32
C VAL A 622 52.52 -17.03 95.20
N VAL A 623 52.54 -15.74 94.86
CA VAL A 623 51.80 -14.69 95.59
C VAL A 623 50.29 -14.97 95.59
N LYS A 624 49.74 -15.46 94.46
CA LYS A 624 48.33 -15.84 94.36
C LYS A 624 47.97 -17.03 95.25
N VAL A 625 48.84 -18.04 95.37
CA VAL A 625 48.62 -19.19 96.25
C VAL A 625 48.64 -18.75 97.72
N VAL A 626 49.61 -17.93 98.12
CA VAL A 626 49.65 -17.36 99.48
C VAL A 626 48.35 -16.63 99.81
N LYS A 627 47.86 -15.78 98.90
CA LYS A 627 46.58 -15.07 99.09
C LYS A 627 45.36 -16.01 99.11
N LEU A 628 45.28 -16.98 98.20
CA LEU A 628 44.14 -17.90 98.12
C LEU A 628 43.96 -18.75 99.39
N ILE A 629 45.05 -19.07 100.08
CA ILE A 629 45.02 -19.83 101.35
C ILE A 629 44.60 -18.93 102.53
N ALA A 630 44.99 -17.64 102.52
CA ALA A 630 44.56 -16.67 103.52
C ALA A 630 43.09 -16.22 103.38
N ASP A 631 42.53 -16.23 102.17
CA ASP A 631 41.16 -15.78 101.86
C ASP A 631 40.06 -16.86 102.12
N LEU A 632 40.38 -17.99 102.79
CA LEU A 632 39.44 -19.10 103.00
C LEU A 632 38.43 -18.82 104.13
N ASN A 633 37.13 -18.86 103.83
CA ASN A 633 36.05 -18.62 104.78
C ASN A 633 34.83 -19.54 104.50
N PRO A 634 34.38 -20.38 105.48
CA PRO A 634 33.26 -21.32 105.33
C PRO A 634 31.90 -20.70 104.97
N ALA A 635 31.63 -19.46 105.36
CA ALA A 635 30.32 -18.80 105.15
C ALA A 635 30.04 -18.41 103.67
N ASN A 636 31.01 -18.65 102.77
CA ASN A 636 30.90 -18.30 101.36
C ASN A 636 30.14 -19.36 100.54
N ARG A 637 29.21 -18.92 99.68
CA ARG A 637 28.50 -19.80 98.73
C ARG A 637 29.40 -20.51 97.70
N ASP A 638 30.64 -20.04 97.52
CA ASP A 638 31.67 -20.64 96.69
C ASP A 638 32.82 -21.26 97.49
N TYR A 639 32.65 -21.47 98.81
CA TYR A 639 33.67 -22.06 99.71
C TYR A 639 34.30 -23.35 99.16
N THR A 640 33.48 -24.29 98.68
CA THR A 640 33.94 -25.50 97.99
C THR A 640 34.92 -25.21 96.86
N LYS A 641 34.60 -24.21 96.03
CA LYS A 641 35.41 -23.81 94.87
C LYS A 641 36.67 -23.08 95.32
N LYS A 642 36.62 -22.29 96.40
CA LYS A 642 37.78 -21.61 96.99
C LYS A 642 38.79 -22.60 97.59
N VAL A 643 38.35 -23.57 98.38
CA VAL A 643 39.20 -24.63 98.94
C VAL A 643 39.86 -25.46 97.83
N LEU A 644 39.06 -25.97 96.88
CA LEU A 644 39.59 -26.73 95.74
C LEU A 644 40.50 -25.87 94.83
N ALA A 645 40.22 -24.58 94.67
CA ALA A 645 41.08 -23.67 93.90
C ALA A 645 42.41 -23.38 94.61
N ALA A 646 42.43 -23.22 95.94
CA ALA A 646 43.65 -23.04 96.71
C ALA A 646 44.54 -24.29 96.65
N ARG A 647 43.97 -25.50 96.85
CA ARG A 647 44.70 -26.78 96.67
C ARG A 647 45.20 -26.97 95.24
N LYS A 648 44.34 -26.75 94.24
CA LYS A 648 44.73 -26.86 92.83
C LYS A 648 45.81 -25.84 92.45
N ALA A 649 45.78 -24.63 93.01
CA ALA A 649 46.79 -23.61 92.74
C ALA A 649 48.14 -23.96 93.38
N TYR A 650 48.17 -24.45 94.63
CA TYR A 650 49.40 -24.92 95.28
C TYR A 650 50.01 -26.12 94.54
N ASN A 651 49.20 -27.12 94.20
CA ASN A 651 49.64 -28.31 93.46
C ASN A 651 50.07 -28.01 92.02
N ALA A 652 49.73 -26.83 91.47
CA ALA A 652 50.13 -26.37 90.14
C ALA A 652 51.40 -25.49 90.13
N LEU A 653 52.00 -25.24 91.30
CA LEU A 653 53.33 -24.65 91.40
C LEU A 653 54.40 -25.71 91.15
N ASP A 654 55.49 -25.33 90.47
CA ASP A 654 56.68 -26.17 90.36
C ASP A 654 57.43 -26.28 91.72
N PRO A 655 58.35 -27.26 91.90
CA PRO A 655 59.03 -27.46 93.18
C PRO A 655 59.91 -26.32 93.69
N ALA A 656 60.35 -25.38 92.82
CA ALA A 656 61.04 -24.17 93.26
C ALA A 656 60.03 -23.09 93.69
N SER A 657 58.95 -22.92 92.93
CA SER A 657 57.82 -22.05 93.30
C SER A 657 57.13 -22.49 94.60
N GLN A 658 56.99 -23.80 94.86
CA GLN A 658 56.39 -24.31 96.11
C GLN A 658 57.20 -23.91 97.34
N LYS A 659 58.55 -23.93 97.26
CA LYS A 659 59.43 -23.46 98.34
C LYS A 659 59.30 -21.96 98.64
N ARG A 660 58.70 -21.18 97.74
CA ARG A 660 58.46 -19.75 97.89
C ARG A 660 57.06 -19.43 98.48
N VAL A 661 56.22 -20.43 98.79
CA VAL A 661 54.92 -20.27 99.49
C VAL A 661 55.08 -20.48 100.99
N THR A 662 54.60 -19.55 101.81
CA THR A 662 54.91 -19.49 103.25
C THR A 662 53.80 -19.93 104.21
N ASN A 663 52.55 -20.14 103.76
CA ASN A 663 51.37 -20.34 104.63
C ASN A 663 50.54 -21.62 104.36
N TYR A 664 51.10 -22.61 103.69
CA TYR A 664 50.38 -23.80 103.18
C TYR A 664 49.51 -24.55 104.20
N ASN A 665 49.92 -24.60 105.48
CA ASN A 665 49.30 -25.44 106.52
C ASN A 665 47.82 -25.13 106.82
N GLN A 666 47.30 -23.96 106.43
CA GLN A 666 45.90 -23.56 106.70
C GLN A 666 44.88 -24.27 105.78
N LEU A 667 45.33 -24.85 104.67
CA LEU A 667 44.48 -25.38 103.60
C LEU A 667 43.92 -26.80 103.86
N THR A 668 44.64 -27.63 104.60
CA THR A 668 44.35 -29.07 104.72
C THR A 668 43.16 -29.41 105.63
N ALA A 669 42.67 -28.45 106.42
CA ALA A 669 41.67 -28.69 107.46
C ALA A 669 40.20 -28.68 106.98
N VAL A 670 39.94 -28.43 105.68
CA VAL A 670 38.63 -27.92 105.21
C VAL A 670 38.04 -28.64 103.98
N GLU A 671 38.62 -29.76 103.52
CA GLU A 671 38.38 -30.30 102.18
C GLU A 671 37.16 -31.24 102.04
N ASP A 672 36.66 -31.85 103.12
CA ASP A 672 35.59 -32.86 103.04
C ASP A 672 34.17 -32.25 103.02
N VAL A 673 33.84 -31.39 103.99
CA VAL A 673 32.57 -30.63 104.04
C VAL A 673 32.31 -29.87 102.73
N ALA A 674 33.37 -29.32 102.14
CA ALA A 674 33.34 -28.65 100.86
C ALA A 674 32.71 -29.50 99.76
N THR A 675 33.06 -30.79 99.68
CA THR A 675 32.73 -31.66 98.54
C THR A 675 31.22 -31.90 98.40
N LEU A 676 30.51 -32.13 99.50
CA LEU A 676 29.06 -32.38 99.49
C LEU A 676 28.24 -31.15 99.07
N ILE A 677 28.56 -29.98 99.62
CA ILE A 677 27.87 -28.71 99.30
C ILE A 677 27.92 -28.45 97.78
N GLY A 678 29.06 -28.78 97.15
CA GLY A 678 29.24 -28.66 95.70
C GLY A 678 28.31 -29.57 94.89
N LEU A 679 28.09 -30.81 95.34
CA LEU A 679 27.22 -31.77 94.65
C LEU A 679 25.74 -31.31 94.70
N ILE A 680 25.23 -30.97 95.88
CA ILE A 680 23.84 -30.51 96.08
C ILE A 680 23.56 -29.23 95.25
N GLU A 681 24.52 -28.31 95.11
CA GLU A 681 24.36 -27.08 94.32
C GLU A 681 24.24 -27.34 92.79
N THR A 682 24.59 -28.54 92.31
CA THR A 682 24.51 -28.91 90.88
C THR A 682 23.23 -29.61 90.44
N LEU A 683 22.38 -30.04 91.39
CA LEU A 683 21.13 -30.76 91.11
C LEU A 683 20.16 -29.92 90.28
N LYS A 684 19.88 -30.36 89.04
CA LYS A 684 18.93 -29.74 88.11
C LYS A 684 18.33 -30.81 87.17
N PRO A 685 17.00 -30.84 86.95
CA PRO A 685 16.35 -31.78 86.01
C PRO A 685 16.88 -31.75 84.57
N THR A 686 17.60 -30.70 84.19
CA THR A 686 18.22 -30.56 82.86
C THR A 686 19.52 -31.36 82.67
N ASN A 687 20.10 -31.92 83.73
CA ASN A 687 21.39 -32.61 83.67
C ASN A 687 21.19 -34.09 83.29
N LYS A 688 22.04 -34.64 82.41
CA LYS A 688 21.97 -36.06 82.01
C LYS A 688 22.15 -37.03 83.19
N THR A 689 22.92 -36.62 84.20
CA THR A 689 23.25 -37.38 85.40
C THR A 689 22.27 -37.14 86.54
N PHE A 690 21.26 -36.28 86.38
CA PHE A 690 20.38 -35.78 87.45
C PHE A 690 19.88 -36.86 88.43
N LEU A 691 19.38 -37.99 87.93
CA LEU A 691 18.86 -39.08 88.77
C LEU A 691 19.96 -39.73 89.63
N ASN A 692 21.16 -39.91 89.07
CA ASN A 692 22.31 -40.48 89.76
C ASN A 692 22.94 -39.47 90.72
N ASP A 693 23.00 -38.19 90.33
CA ASP A 693 23.51 -37.10 91.16
C ASP A 693 22.62 -36.90 92.39
N LEU A 694 21.30 -37.03 92.23
CA LEU A 694 20.29 -36.91 93.30
C LEU A 694 20.43 -38.01 94.35
N ASP A 695 20.50 -39.28 93.90
CA ASP A 695 20.77 -40.45 94.73
C ASP A 695 22.14 -40.35 95.45
N SER A 696 23.17 -39.90 94.74
CA SER A 696 24.51 -39.69 95.30
C SER A 696 24.56 -38.55 96.32
N ALA A 697 23.82 -37.46 96.09
CA ALA A 697 23.75 -36.32 97.00
C ALA A 697 23.07 -36.69 98.32
N ARG A 698 21.99 -37.48 98.27
CA ARG A 698 21.32 -38.04 99.45
C ARG A 698 22.28 -38.91 100.27
N LYS A 699 22.87 -39.94 99.65
CA LYS A 699 23.82 -40.87 100.31
C LYS A 699 25.02 -40.17 100.95
N ASN A 700 25.59 -39.16 100.29
CA ASN A 700 26.74 -38.42 100.83
C ASN A 700 26.37 -37.46 101.97
N TYR A 701 25.10 -37.02 102.07
CA TYR A 701 24.59 -36.23 103.20
C TYR A 701 24.39 -37.11 104.44
N ASP A 702 23.78 -38.27 104.25
CA ASP A 702 23.46 -39.22 105.31
C ASP A 702 24.73 -39.82 105.96
N ALA A 703 25.88 -39.77 105.27
CA ALA A 703 27.17 -40.31 105.72
C ALA A 703 28.06 -39.34 106.54
N LEU A 704 27.70 -38.05 106.67
CA LEU A 704 28.53 -37.09 107.43
C LEU A 704 28.27 -37.15 108.95
N PRO A 705 29.29 -36.92 109.80
CA PRO A 705 29.09 -36.71 111.24
C PRO A 705 28.18 -35.50 111.54
N PRO A 706 27.39 -35.49 112.64
CA PRO A 706 26.41 -34.45 112.93
C PRO A 706 26.97 -33.01 112.93
N GLU A 707 28.18 -32.81 113.45
CA GLU A 707 28.84 -31.49 113.44
C GLU A 707 29.19 -31.00 112.03
N LYS A 708 29.41 -31.93 111.09
CA LYS A 708 29.66 -31.63 109.68
C LYS A 708 28.36 -31.51 108.87
N GLN A 709 27.30 -32.24 109.22
CA GLN A 709 25.97 -32.08 108.61
C GLN A 709 25.40 -30.67 108.83
N LYS A 710 25.59 -30.09 110.04
CA LYS A 710 25.21 -28.69 110.35
C LYS A 710 25.86 -27.65 109.42
N ALA A 711 27.00 -27.98 108.79
CA ALA A 711 27.70 -27.08 107.86
C ALA A 711 27.20 -27.19 106.40
N VAL A 712 26.26 -28.11 106.09
CA VAL A 712 25.76 -28.34 104.73
C VAL A 712 24.57 -27.40 104.44
N ILE A 713 24.88 -26.15 104.12
CA ILE A 713 23.94 -25.02 104.04
C ILE A 713 22.84 -25.10 102.95
N ASN A 714 22.82 -26.10 102.07
CA ASN A 714 21.96 -26.12 100.86
C ASN A 714 21.01 -27.32 100.73
N TYR A 715 20.73 -28.04 101.83
CA TYR A 715 19.88 -29.24 101.88
C TYR A 715 18.51 -29.11 101.16
N GLU A 716 17.78 -28.00 101.31
CA GLU A 716 16.44 -27.80 100.72
C GLU A 716 16.37 -28.02 99.18
N LYS A 717 17.48 -27.85 98.48
CA LYS A 717 17.56 -28.10 97.03
C LYS A 717 17.41 -29.57 96.66
N LEU A 718 17.84 -30.47 97.54
CA LEU A 718 17.70 -31.92 97.39
C LEU A 718 16.22 -32.31 97.33
N VAL A 719 15.44 -31.83 98.31
CA VAL A 719 13.99 -32.08 98.45
C VAL A 719 13.18 -31.47 97.30
N THR A 720 13.59 -30.27 96.85
CA THR A 720 12.95 -29.61 95.69
C THR A 720 13.09 -30.46 94.42
N ALA A 721 14.28 -30.99 94.16
CA ALA A 721 14.57 -31.80 92.97
C ALA A 721 13.82 -33.15 92.95
N GLU A 722 13.60 -33.79 94.11
CA GLU A 722 12.80 -35.01 94.25
C GLU A 722 11.33 -34.79 93.83
N THR A 723 10.80 -33.58 94.02
CA THR A 723 9.40 -33.24 93.70
C THR A 723 9.16 -33.04 92.20
N GLU A 724 10.09 -32.41 91.48
CA GLU A 724 9.89 -32.08 90.05
C GLU A 724 9.76 -33.31 89.13
N LEU A 725 10.41 -34.42 89.50
CA LEU A 725 10.39 -35.69 88.75
C LEU A 725 8.98 -36.27 88.61
N LYS A 726 8.17 -36.17 89.67
CA LYS A 726 6.83 -36.78 89.75
C LYS A 726 5.85 -36.24 88.70
N SER A 727 5.99 -34.98 88.30
CA SER A 727 5.09 -34.32 87.33
C SER A 727 5.22 -34.87 85.90
N ALA A 728 6.41 -35.32 85.51
CA ALA A 728 6.65 -35.79 84.14
C ALA A 728 6.04 -37.17 83.86
N HIS A 729 6.05 -38.07 84.86
CA HIS A 729 5.50 -39.42 84.74
C HIS A 729 3.99 -39.41 84.39
N THR A 730 3.23 -38.43 84.89
CA THR A 730 1.80 -38.26 84.57
C THR A 730 1.55 -38.05 83.08
N VAL A 731 2.43 -37.32 82.39
CA VAL A 731 2.28 -37.04 80.95
C VAL A 731 2.72 -38.23 80.09
N ILE A 732 3.73 -38.99 80.53
CA ILE A 732 4.15 -40.22 79.88
C ILE A 732 2.95 -41.17 79.72
N ALA A 733 2.23 -41.44 80.81
CA ALA A 733 1.06 -42.33 80.80
C ALA A 733 -0.06 -41.89 79.84
N LEU A 734 -0.28 -40.58 79.68
CA LEU A 734 -1.29 -40.05 78.75
C LEU A 734 -0.90 -40.23 77.27
N ILE A 735 0.40 -40.14 76.96
CA ILE A 735 0.92 -40.37 75.61
C ILE A 735 0.85 -41.86 75.25
N ASP A 736 1.16 -42.75 76.20
CA ASP A 736 1.09 -44.20 75.97
C ASP A 736 -0.36 -44.65 75.71
N ALA A 737 -1.35 -44.07 76.41
CA ALA A 737 -2.77 -44.39 76.25
C ALA A 737 -3.40 -43.94 74.90
N ALA A 738 -2.76 -43.07 74.13
CA ALA A 738 -3.29 -42.54 72.87
C ALA A 738 -2.96 -43.44 71.66
N VAL A 739 -3.51 -44.66 71.62
CA VAL A 739 -3.19 -45.68 70.60
C VAL A 739 -4.06 -45.60 69.33
N PRO A 740 -3.54 -45.96 68.12
CA PRO A 740 -4.25 -45.75 66.86
C PRO A 740 -5.57 -46.51 66.67
N ASP A 741 -5.71 -47.70 67.24
CA ASP A 741 -6.89 -48.56 67.10
C ASP A 741 -8.05 -48.18 68.02
N ASP A 742 -7.90 -47.10 68.80
CA ASP A 742 -8.88 -46.64 69.77
C ASP A 742 -9.98 -45.77 69.10
N PRO A 743 -11.28 -45.99 69.38
CA PRO A 743 -12.37 -45.16 68.84
C PRO A 743 -12.23 -43.65 69.12
N ASP A 744 -11.62 -43.28 70.24
CA ASP A 744 -11.33 -41.90 70.66
C ASP A 744 -9.88 -41.48 70.35
N TYR A 745 -9.14 -42.19 69.50
CA TYR A 745 -7.70 -41.97 69.24
C TYR A 745 -7.35 -40.49 69.06
N LEU A 746 -8.07 -39.76 68.20
CA LEU A 746 -7.85 -38.33 67.95
C LEU A 746 -8.05 -37.47 69.22
N THR A 747 -9.07 -37.78 70.02
CA THR A 747 -9.39 -37.09 71.28
C THR A 747 -8.35 -37.38 72.36
N LYS A 748 -7.91 -38.64 72.48
CA LYS A 748 -6.89 -39.08 73.44
C LYS A 748 -5.52 -38.47 73.11
N LEU A 749 -5.16 -38.42 71.82
CA LEU A 749 -3.95 -37.75 71.34
C LEU A 749 -3.96 -36.24 71.65
N MET A 750 -5.09 -35.56 71.42
CA MET A 750 -5.26 -34.15 71.78
C MET A 750 -5.15 -33.90 73.30
N ASN A 751 -5.74 -34.78 74.13
CA ASN A 751 -5.64 -34.67 75.59
C ASN A 751 -4.20 -34.89 76.10
N ALA A 752 -3.48 -35.87 75.55
CA ALA A 752 -2.07 -36.08 75.83
C ALA A 752 -1.23 -34.85 75.46
N ARG A 753 -1.57 -34.20 74.33
CA ARG A 753 -0.90 -32.96 73.91
C ARG A 753 -1.13 -31.79 74.88
N VAL A 754 -2.39 -31.56 75.28
CA VAL A 754 -2.76 -30.51 76.24
C VAL A 754 -2.10 -30.74 77.61
N ALA A 755 -1.91 -31.99 78.02
CA ALA A 755 -1.20 -32.31 79.26
C ALA A 755 0.31 -32.08 79.14
N TYR A 756 0.94 -32.52 78.04
CA TYR A 756 2.35 -32.23 77.77
C TYR A 756 2.64 -30.74 77.73
N ASP A 757 1.77 -29.93 77.11
CA ASP A 757 2.05 -28.52 76.96
C ASP A 757 1.99 -27.69 78.25
N LYS A 758 1.30 -28.18 79.29
CA LYS A 758 1.23 -27.57 80.64
C LYS A 758 2.49 -27.75 81.50
N LEU A 759 3.40 -28.66 81.15
CA LEU A 759 4.63 -28.90 81.93
C LEU A 759 5.64 -27.75 81.83
N THR A 760 6.51 -27.59 82.83
CA THR A 760 7.66 -26.67 82.73
C THR A 760 8.71 -27.18 81.72
N SER A 761 9.58 -26.29 81.22
CA SER A 761 10.65 -26.66 80.27
C SER A 761 11.69 -27.63 80.84
N GLY A 762 11.80 -27.75 82.17
CA GLY A 762 12.54 -28.81 82.84
C GLY A 762 11.78 -30.14 82.79
N GLN A 763 10.52 -30.14 83.24
CA GLN A 763 9.66 -31.33 83.27
C GLN A 763 9.41 -31.93 81.88
N LYS A 764 9.24 -31.12 80.83
CA LYS A 764 9.08 -31.60 79.43
C LYS A 764 10.26 -32.46 78.97
N LYS A 765 11.48 -32.25 79.48
CA LYS A 765 12.67 -33.07 79.15
C LYS A 765 12.69 -34.45 79.82
N LEU A 766 11.89 -34.64 80.87
CA LEU A 766 11.74 -35.91 81.57
C LEU A 766 10.62 -36.79 80.95
N VAL A 767 9.84 -36.28 80.00
CA VAL A 767 8.81 -37.04 79.26
C VAL A 767 9.48 -37.85 78.14
N SER A 768 9.83 -39.10 78.45
CA SER A 768 10.61 -39.98 77.57
C SER A 768 9.95 -40.29 76.22
N ASN A 769 8.61 -40.39 76.18
CA ASN A 769 7.84 -40.82 75.02
C ASN A 769 7.28 -39.66 74.16
N VAL A 770 7.69 -38.40 74.38
CA VAL A 770 7.23 -37.22 73.61
C VAL A 770 7.35 -37.37 72.08
N LYS A 771 8.31 -38.18 71.60
CA LYS A 771 8.43 -38.49 70.16
C LYS A 771 7.20 -39.23 69.63
N VAL A 772 6.64 -40.16 70.40
CA VAL A 772 5.46 -40.97 70.02
C VAL A 772 4.24 -40.08 69.79
N LEU A 773 4.01 -39.11 70.69
CA LEU A 773 2.99 -38.07 70.52
C LEU A 773 3.19 -37.30 69.20
N THR A 774 4.42 -36.83 68.97
CA THR A 774 4.76 -36.00 67.79
C THR A 774 4.65 -36.76 66.46
N ASP A 775 5.00 -38.05 66.43
CA ASP A 775 4.86 -38.90 65.25
C ASP A 775 3.36 -39.17 64.95
N ARG A 776 2.58 -39.56 65.97
CA ARG A 776 1.13 -39.80 65.86
C ARG A 776 0.36 -38.55 65.40
N GLU A 777 0.71 -37.36 65.92
CA GLU A 777 0.16 -36.06 65.49
C GLU A 777 0.36 -35.80 63.98
N LYS A 778 1.48 -36.29 63.42
CA LYS A 778 1.83 -36.12 62.00
C LYS A 778 1.03 -37.04 61.08
N GLU A 779 0.71 -38.26 61.54
CA GLU A 779 -0.02 -39.28 60.77
C GLU A 779 -1.49 -38.90 60.55
N VAL A 780 -2.15 -38.38 61.59
CA VAL A 780 -3.59 -38.02 61.54
C VAL A 780 -3.87 -36.68 60.85
N LYS A 781 -2.84 -35.84 60.66
CA LYS A 781 -2.96 -34.49 60.10
C LYS A 781 -3.64 -34.43 58.73
N ALA A 782 -3.42 -35.44 57.88
CA ALA A 782 -4.04 -35.52 56.56
C ALA A 782 -5.56 -35.79 56.63
N ILE A 783 -5.98 -36.65 57.57
CA ILE A 783 -7.39 -36.98 57.83
C ILE A 783 -8.11 -35.72 58.31
N LEU A 784 -7.58 -35.06 59.35
CA LEU A 784 -8.21 -33.92 59.99
C LEU A 784 -8.37 -32.72 59.03
N ASN A 785 -7.35 -32.44 58.22
CA ASN A 785 -7.43 -31.43 57.16
C ASN A 785 -8.46 -31.80 56.07
N THR A 786 -8.61 -33.08 55.74
CA THR A 786 -9.61 -33.52 54.76
C THR A 786 -11.03 -33.33 55.29
N MET A 787 -11.28 -33.67 56.56
CA MET A 787 -12.57 -33.44 57.20
C MET A 787 -12.94 -31.95 57.18
N VAL A 788 -12.04 -31.07 57.63
CA VAL A 788 -12.25 -29.61 57.61
C VAL A 788 -12.51 -29.06 56.20
N GLN A 789 -11.88 -29.63 55.16
CA GLN A 789 -12.14 -29.23 53.76
C GLN A 789 -13.49 -29.71 53.22
N ILE A 790 -14.07 -30.78 53.78
CA ILE A 790 -15.40 -31.27 53.43
C ILE A 790 -16.49 -30.50 54.19
N ASP A 791 -16.27 -30.19 55.48
CA ASP A 791 -17.19 -29.36 56.27
C ASP A 791 -17.23 -27.91 55.74
N GLY A 792 -16.11 -27.42 55.20
CA GLY A 792 -15.96 -26.09 54.59
C GLY A 792 -16.42 -25.98 53.12
N ILE A 793 -17.29 -26.87 52.63
CA ILE A 793 -17.90 -26.75 51.30
C ILE A 793 -19.13 -25.83 51.39
N GLU A 794 -19.02 -24.62 50.83
CA GLU A 794 -20.09 -23.62 50.85
C GLU A 794 -20.84 -23.61 49.50
N PRO A 795 -22.05 -24.21 49.42
CA PRO A 795 -22.82 -24.27 48.18
C PRO A 795 -23.32 -22.90 47.72
N GLY A 796 -23.43 -22.72 46.39
CA GLY A 796 -23.82 -21.45 45.77
C GLY A 796 -22.74 -20.36 45.76
N THR A 797 -21.57 -20.56 46.39
CA THR A 797 -20.46 -19.59 46.30
C THR A 797 -19.70 -19.71 44.97
N SER A 798 -18.98 -18.66 44.58
CA SER A 798 -18.06 -18.70 43.43
C SER A 798 -16.84 -19.61 43.63
N LYS A 799 -16.65 -20.14 44.85
CA LYS A 799 -15.60 -21.12 45.19
C LYS A 799 -16.12 -22.55 45.24
N PHE A 800 -17.44 -22.78 45.19
CA PHE A 800 -18.05 -24.09 45.41
C PHE A 800 -17.40 -25.23 44.62
N VAL A 801 -17.23 -25.07 43.30
CA VAL A 801 -16.59 -26.08 42.44
C VAL A 801 -15.13 -26.35 42.84
N SER A 802 -14.38 -25.31 43.24
CA SER A 802 -12.98 -25.47 43.66
C SER A 802 -12.84 -25.98 45.11
N GLN A 803 -13.82 -25.73 45.99
CA GLN A 803 -13.96 -26.38 47.29
C GLN A 803 -14.22 -27.88 47.12
N VAL A 804 -15.25 -28.27 46.37
CA VAL A 804 -15.59 -29.67 46.05
C VAL A 804 -14.40 -30.40 45.42
N ASN A 805 -13.81 -29.86 44.36
CA ASN A 805 -12.65 -30.48 43.70
C ASN A 805 -11.40 -30.53 44.59
N SER A 806 -11.21 -29.59 45.52
CA SER A 806 -10.10 -29.64 46.49
C SER A 806 -10.34 -30.70 47.58
N ALA A 807 -11.54 -30.76 48.13
CA ALA A 807 -11.95 -31.73 49.14
C ALA A 807 -11.89 -33.17 48.60
N ARG A 808 -12.37 -33.40 47.37
CA ARG A 808 -12.19 -34.67 46.64
C ARG A 808 -10.71 -35.02 46.49
N LYS A 809 -9.88 -34.09 46.01
CA LYS A 809 -8.43 -34.29 45.85
C LYS A 809 -7.66 -34.45 47.17
N ALA A 810 -8.19 -33.96 48.29
CA ALA A 810 -7.66 -34.22 49.63
C ALA A 810 -8.03 -35.64 50.09
N TYR A 811 -9.31 -36.01 49.96
CA TYR A 811 -9.81 -37.35 50.29
C TYR A 811 -9.12 -38.43 49.46
N ASP A 812 -9.01 -38.27 48.14
CA ASP A 812 -8.46 -39.31 47.26
C ASP A 812 -6.99 -39.64 47.58
N LYS A 813 -6.21 -38.66 48.07
CA LYS A 813 -4.82 -38.84 48.54
C LYS A 813 -4.68 -39.66 49.83
N LEU A 814 -5.74 -39.82 50.61
CA LEU A 814 -5.70 -40.63 51.82
C LEU A 814 -5.56 -42.12 51.49
N THR A 815 -4.83 -42.85 52.33
CA THR A 815 -4.78 -44.32 52.24
C THR A 815 -6.16 -44.93 52.50
N LYS A 816 -6.34 -46.21 52.16
CA LYS A 816 -7.60 -46.93 52.37
C LYS A 816 -8.08 -46.82 53.82
N ASP A 817 -7.16 -46.92 54.77
CA ASP A 817 -7.45 -46.94 56.21
C ASP A 817 -7.67 -45.51 56.74
N GLN A 818 -6.90 -44.53 56.26
CA GLN A 818 -7.13 -43.11 56.56
C GLN A 818 -8.53 -42.63 56.12
N LYS A 819 -9.08 -43.17 55.02
CA LYS A 819 -10.44 -42.86 54.55
C LYS A 819 -11.53 -43.31 55.53
N LEU A 820 -11.31 -44.37 56.31
CA LEU A 820 -12.27 -44.87 57.31
C LEU A 820 -12.54 -43.86 58.44
N TYR A 821 -11.63 -42.93 58.68
CA TYR A 821 -11.75 -41.90 59.71
C TYR A 821 -12.46 -40.63 59.21
N VAL A 822 -12.61 -40.41 57.90
CA VAL A 822 -13.30 -39.25 57.33
C VAL A 822 -14.82 -39.45 57.35
N LYS A 823 -15.44 -39.20 58.50
CA LYS A 823 -16.87 -39.50 58.74
C LYS A 823 -17.85 -38.63 57.93
N ASN A 824 -17.41 -37.51 57.39
CA ASN A 824 -18.25 -36.52 56.69
C ASN A 824 -18.27 -36.66 55.16
N ILE A 825 -17.67 -37.71 54.58
CA ILE A 825 -17.56 -37.93 53.12
C ILE A 825 -18.88 -37.83 52.35
N ALA A 826 -20.02 -38.16 52.98
CA ALA A 826 -21.35 -38.03 52.38
C ALA A 826 -21.72 -36.58 51.99
N ILE A 827 -21.20 -35.57 52.70
CA ILE A 827 -21.41 -34.14 52.39
C ILE A 827 -20.74 -33.80 51.06
N LEU A 828 -19.51 -34.27 50.83
CA LEU A 828 -18.83 -34.08 49.55
C LEU A 828 -19.62 -34.76 48.41
N GLN A 829 -20.00 -36.03 48.61
CA GLN A 829 -20.67 -36.84 47.59
C GLN A 829 -22.02 -36.26 47.13
N SER A 830 -22.76 -35.57 48.00
CA SER A 830 -24.04 -34.95 47.62
C SER A 830 -23.86 -33.71 46.74
N TYR A 831 -22.71 -33.02 46.82
CA TYR A 831 -22.41 -31.80 46.07
C TYR A 831 -21.69 -32.02 44.73
N GLU A 832 -21.08 -33.19 44.51
CA GLU A 832 -20.34 -33.50 43.27
C GLU A 832 -21.18 -33.42 41.99
N PRO A 833 -22.43 -33.95 41.91
CA PRO A 833 -23.25 -33.82 40.70
C PRO A 833 -23.47 -32.34 40.33
N THR A 834 -23.74 -31.51 41.33
CA THR A 834 -23.97 -30.07 41.19
C THR A 834 -22.71 -29.35 40.71
N ALA A 835 -21.55 -29.65 41.29
CA ALA A 835 -20.27 -29.09 40.85
C ALA A 835 -19.92 -29.47 39.41
N ASN A 836 -20.16 -30.74 39.02
CA ASN A 836 -19.96 -31.22 37.65
C ASN A 836 -20.85 -30.48 36.63
N VAL A 837 -22.13 -30.24 36.98
CA VAL A 837 -23.05 -29.46 36.12
C VAL A 837 -22.58 -28.01 35.95
N ILE A 838 -22.17 -27.34 37.05
CA ILE A 838 -21.62 -25.97 36.98
C ILE A 838 -20.37 -25.94 36.10
N GLU A 839 -19.46 -26.91 36.25
CA GLU A 839 -18.21 -26.97 35.49
C GLU A 839 -18.45 -27.26 34.00
N LEU A 840 -19.46 -28.08 33.65
CA LEU A 840 -19.87 -28.32 32.26
C LEU A 840 -20.52 -27.08 31.64
N ILE A 841 -21.47 -26.42 32.33
CA ILE A 841 -22.10 -25.18 31.85
C ILE A 841 -21.04 -24.08 31.64
N GLY A 842 -20.04 -23.99 32.53
CA GLY A 842 -18.90 -23.07 32.38
C GLY A 842 -17.93 -23.40 31.24
N LYS A 843 -18.03 -24.59 30.62
CA LYS A 843 -17.25 -25.00 29.45
C LYS A 843 -17.98 -24.80 28.12
N LEU A 844 -19.29 -24.56 28.13
CA LEU A 844 -20.08 -24.33 26.92
C LEU A 844 -19.54 -23.14 26.13
N LYS A 845 -19.17 -23.38 24.88
CA LYS A 845 -18.61 -22.38 23.95
C LYS A 845 -19.29 -22.51 22.59
N PRO A 846 -20.00 -21.48 22.11
CA PRO A 846 -20.67 -21.52 20.80
C PRO A 846 -19.77 -21.83 19.60
N SER A 847 -18.45 -21.66 19.74
CA SER A 847 -17.45 -22.02 18.73
C SER A 847 -16.95 -23.49 18.81
N SER A 848 -17.50 -24.32 19.70
CA SER A 848 -17.16 -25.75 19.77
C SER A 848 -17.98 -26.56 18.77
N LYS A 849 -17.34 -27.50 18.07
CA LYS A 849 -18.04 -28.47 17.21
C LYS A 849 -19.01 -29.38 17.98
N THR A 850 -18.81 -29.51 19.28
CA THR A 850 -19.67 -30.29 20.18
C THR A 850 -20.74 -29.44 20.86
N PHE A 851 -20.80 -28.12 20.63
CA PHE A 851 -21.63 -27.19 21.42
C PHE A 851 -23.11 -27.61 21.54
N ASN A 852 -23.71 -28.10 20.46
CA ASN A 852 -25.10 -28.57 20.45
C ASN A 852 -25.28 -29.81 21.36
N ALA A 853 -24.34 -30.76 21.31
CA ALA A 853 -24.32 -31.96 22.15
C ALA A 853 -23.96 -31.66 23.61
N ASP A 854 -22.95 -30.81 23.85
CA ASP A 854 -22.52 -30.39 25.19
C ASP A 854 -23.63 -29.64 25.91
N THR A 855 -24.37 -28.77 25.19
CA THR A 855 -25.52 -28.02 25.73
C THR A 855 -26.66 -28.98 26.10
N ALA A 856 -26.98 -29.94 25.22
CA ALA A 856 -27.96 -30.98 25.52
C ALA A 856 -27.54 -31.88 26.70
N GLN A 857 -26.25 -32.22 26.82
CA GLN A 857 -25.71 -32.99 27.94
C GLN A 857 -25.77 -32.19 29.25
N ALA A 858 -25.40 -30.90 29.23
CA ALA A 858 -25.48 -30.01 30.38
C ALA A 858 -26.93 -29.84 30.86
N ARG A 859 -27.90 -29.72 29.94
CA ARG A 859 -29.34 -29.74 30.25
C ARG A 859 -29.80 -31.08 30.83
N ALA A 860 -29.38 -32.21 30.25
CA ALA A 860 -29.75 -33.53 30.77
C ALA A 860 -29.23 -33.75 32.21
N LEU A 861 -27.98 -33.38 32.49
CA LEU A 861 -27.37 -33.49 33.81
C LEU A 861 -27.96 -32.48 34.82
N TYR A 862 -28.25 -31.24 34.39
CA TYR A 862 -28.98 -30.27 35.22
C TYR A 862 -30.37 -30.78 35.61
N ASN A 863 -31.12 -31.35 34.66
CA ASN A 863 -32.43 -31.94 34.89
C ASN A 863 -32.38 -33.18 35.81
N ALA A 864 -31.23 -33.85 35.92
CA ALA A 864 -31.01 -35.00 36.80
C ALA A 864 -30.62 -34.62 38.24
N LEU A 865 -30.31 -33.35 38.52
CA LEU A 865 -30.14 -32.86 39.89
C LEU A 865 -31.49 -32.78 40.62
N SER A 866 -31.50 -32.97 41.95
CA SER A 866 -32.67 -32.64 42.77
C SER A 866 -32.94 -31.13 42.77
N LYS A 867 -34.19 -30.71 43.01
CA LYS A 867 -34.57 -29.29 43.05
C LYS A 867 -33.69 -28.47 44.02
N ASP A 868 -33.40 -29.04 45.19
CA ASP A 868 -32.59 -28.40 46.22
C ASP A 868 -31.09 -28.30 45.84
N MET A 869 -30.65 -29.04 44.82
CA MET A 869 -29.31 -28.93 44.22
C MET A 869 -29.29 -28.03 42.99
N GLN A 870 -30.37 -27.99 42.19
CA GLN A 870 -30.51 -27.11 41.03
C GLN A 870 -30.36 -25.62 41.39
N GLN A 871 -30.80 -25.20 42.59
CA GLN A 871 -30.66 -23.82 43.07
C GLN A 871 -29.20 -23.36 43.23
N TYR A 872 -28.26 -24.28 43.43
CA TYR A 872 -26.83 -23.96 43.59
C TYR A 872 -26.08 -23.84 42.26
N VAL A 873 -26.73 -24.15 41.12
CA VAL A 873 -26.15 -24.00 39.77
C VAL A 873 -26.24 -22.53 39.34
N THR A 874 -25.39 -21.70 39.93
CA THR A 874 -25.42 -20.23 39.79
C THR A 874 -25.17 -19.71 38.38
N ASN A 875 -24.65 -20.55 37.47
CA ASN A 875 -24.43 -20.23 36.06
C ASN A 875 -25.50 -20.79 35.10
N TYR A 876 -26.65 -21.24 35.61
CA TYR A 876 -27.77 -21.78 34.80
C TYR A 876 -28.23 -20.83 33.67
N ASN A 877 -28.10 -19.51 33.85
CA ASN A 877 -28.37 -18.52 32.81
C ASN A 877 -27.49 -18.69 31.55
N LEU A 878 -26.27 -19.22 31.68
CA LEU A 878 -25.39 -19.52 30.54
C LEU A 878 -25.89 -20.73 29.75
N LEU A 879 -26.50 -21.72 30.41
CA LEU A 879 -27.15 -22.83 29.74
C LEU A 879 -28.38 -22.36 28.95
N GLN A 880 -29.23 -21.51 29.56
CA GLN A 880 -30.38 -20.91 28.86
C GLN A 880 -29.96 -20.05 27.66
N ALA A 881 -28.86 -19.29 27.78
CA ALA A 881 -28.30 -18.53 26.67
C ALA A 881 -27.76 -19.44 25.56
N ALA A 882 -27.07 -20.53 25.91
CA ALA A 882 -26.59 -21.50 24.94
C ALA A 882 -27.75 -22.14 24.16
N GLU A 883 -28.81 -22.59 24.85
CA GLU A 883 -30.01 -23.18 24.25
C GLU A 883 -30.74 -22.21 23.30
N ALA A 884 -30.89 -20.94 23.70
CA ALA A 884 -31.46 -19.91 22.84
C ALA A 884 -30.62 -19.71 21.56
N SER A 885 -29.30 -19.89 21.65
CA SER A 885 -28.40 -19.74 20.50
C SER A 885 -28.33 -20.96 19.59
N VAL A 886 -28.54 -22.18 20.12
CA VAL A 886 -28.82 -23.37 19.28
C VAL A 886 -30.11 -23.18 18.48
N LEU A 887 -31.18 -22.69 19.13
CA LEU A 887 -32.47 -22.45 18.48
C LEU A 887 -32.42 -21.35 17.40
N GLY A 888 -31.62 -20.30 17.60
CA GLY A 888 -31.42 -19.23 16.60
C GLY A 888 -30.77 -19.73 15.31
N ALA A 889 -29.70 -20.53 15.44
CA ALA A 889 -28.97 -21.10 14.29
C ALA A 889 -29.83 -22.05 13.45
N GLY A 890 -30.67 -22.87 14.09
CA GLY A 890 -31.50 -23.88 13.42
C GLY A 890 -32.50 -23.35 12.37
N ASN A 891 -32.81 -22.05 12.37
CA ASN A 891 -33.61 -21.43 11.30
C ASN A 891 -32.80 -21.21 10.03
N VAL A 892 -31.58 -20.66 10.14
CA VAL A 892 -30.69 -20.45 8.98
C VAL A 892 -30.23 -21.79 8.41
N GLN A 893 -29.93 -22.76 9.28
CA GLN A 893 -29.61 -24.13 8.88
C GLN A 893 -30.71 -24.73 7.98
N ARG A 894 -31.98 -24.65 8.41
CA ARG A 894 -33.13 -25.11 7.61
C ARG A 894 -33.23 -24.39 6.26
N MET A 895 -33.05 -23.07 6.21
CA MET A 895 -33.11 -22.33 4.95
C MET A 895 -32.00 -22.74 3.96
N ILE A 896 -30.84 -23.17 4.46
CA ILE A 896 -29.75 -23.75 3.65
C ILE A 896 -30.13 -25.15 3.17
N ASP A 897 -30.70 -26.00 4.03
CA ASP A 897 -31.15 -27.36 3.67
C ASP A 897 -32.32 -27.34 2.67
N GLU A 898 -33.14 -26.28 2.66
CA GLU A 898 -34.20 -26.03 1.68
C GLU A 898 -33.69 -25.67 0.26
N LEU A 899 -32.43 -25.24 0.11
CA LEU A 899 -31.90 -24.73 -1.18
C LEU A 899 -32.13 -25.65 -2.39
N PRO A 900 -31.96 -26.98 -2.32
CA PRO A 900 -32.17 -27.88 -3.46
C PRO A 900 -33.62 -27.90 -3.99
N SER A 901 -34.60 -27.38 -3.24
CA SER A 901 -36.01 -27.31 -3.64
C SER A 901 -36.41 -25.94 -4.23
N VAL A 902 -35.47 -24.99 -4.33
CA VAL A 902 -35.77 -23.60 -4.75
C VAL A 902 -35.80 -23.49 -6.28
N PRO A 903 -36.86 -22.87 -6.87
CA PRO A 903 -36.91 -22.62 -8.31
C PRO A 903 -35.72 -21.80 -8.83
N VAL A 904 -35.21 -22.13 -10.01
CA VAL A 904 -34.02 -21.51 -10.64
C VAL A 904 -34.06 -19.98 -10.65
N ASN A 905 -35.20 -19.38 -11.00
CA ASN A 905 -35.40 -17.93 -11.04
C ASN A 905 -35.47 -17.26 -9.65
N GLN A 906 -35.56 -18.04 -8.57
CA GLN A 906 -35.51 -17.55 -7.18
C GLN A 906 -34.22 -17.98 -6.47
N TYR A 907 -33.44 -18.90 -7.04
CA TYR A 907 -32.27 -19.52 -6.40
C TYR A 907 -31.21 -18.51 -5.95
N ILE A 908 -30.86 -17.57 -6.82
CA ILE A 908 -29.92 -16.47 -6.53
C ILE A 908 -30.43 -15.64 -5.34
N LYS A 909 -31.68 -15.14 -5.43
CA LYS A 909 -32.31 -14.32 -4.39
C LYS A 909 -32.42 -15.06 -3.06
N ARG A 910 -32.72 -16.35 -3.07
CA ARG A 910 -32.82 -17.17 -1.85
C ARG A 910 -31.47 -17.32 -1.16
N ILE A 911 -30.37 -17.44 -1.91
CA ILE A 911 -29.02 -17.42 -1.33
C ILE A 911 -28.69 -16.06 -0.70
N GLU A 912 -29.10 -14.95 -1.33
CA GLU A 912 -28.96 -13.61 -0.76
C GLU A 912 -29.82 -13.43 0.53
N GLU A 913 -31.05 -13.95 0.55
CA GLU A 913 -31.92 -13.99 1.74
C GLU A 913 -31.28 -14.80 2.89
N ILE A 914 -30.70 -15.96 2.59
CA ILE A 914 -30.02 -16.81 3.58
C ILE A 914 -28.76 -16.13 4.11
N ARG A 915 -27.96 -15.50 3.23
CA ARG A 915 -26.80 -14.70 3.64
C ARG A 915 -27.20 -13.54 4.52
N ALA A 916 -28.30 -12.85 4.22
CA ALA A 916 -28.85 -11.79 5.07
C ALA A 916 -29.31 -12.34 6.44
N ALA A 917 -30.00 -13.48 6.47
CA ALA A 917 -30.44 -14.13 7.70
C ALA A 917 -29.24 -14.59 8.58
N TYR A 918 -28.23 -15.23 7.98
CA TYR A 918 -26.99 -15.59 8.67
C TYR A 918 -26.27 -14.35 9.24
N ASN A 919 -26.13 -13.28 8.44
CA ASN A 919 -25.47 -12.05 8.87
C ASN A 919 -26.25 -11.32 9.98
N ALA A 920 -27.58 -11.53 10.09
CA ALA A 920 -28.43 -10.97 11.13
C ALA A 920 -28.40 -11.76 12.45
N LEU A 921 -27.89 -13.00 12.46
CA LEU A 921 -27.69 -13.77 13.67
C LEU A 921 -26.58 -13.13 14.56
N PRO A 922 -26.75 -13.12 15.89
CA PRO A 922 -25.65 -12.92 16.84
C PRO A 922 -24.44 -13.82 16.54
N LYS A 923 -23.22 -13.37 16.86
CA LYS A 923 -21.99 -14.02 16.39
C LYS A 923 -21.77 -15.43 16.97
N ASP A 924 -22.29 -15.68 18.16
CA ASP A 924 -22.40 -17.00 18.77
C ASP A 924 -23.37 -17.93 18.03
N GLN A 925 -24.51 -17.40 17.55
CA GLN A 925 -25.49 -18.14 16.75
C GLN A 925 -24.97 -18.44 15.33
N GLN A 926 -24.17 -17.53 14.75
CA GLN A 926 -23.48 -17.77 13.48
C GLN A 926 -22.57 -19.00 13.53
N TYR A 927 -21.84 -19.22 14.64
CA TYR A 927 -20.96 -20.40 14.78
C TYR A 927 -21.73 -21.72 14.91
N ALA A 928 -23.00 -21.70 15.34
CA ALA A 928 -23.83 -22.89 15.51
C ALA A 928 -24.60 -23.31 14.23
N VAL A 929 -24.46 -22.59 13.11
CA VAL A 929 -25.04 -22.99 11.81
C VAL A 929 -24.13 -24.03 11.14
N GLU A 930 -24.37 -25.31 11.43
CA GLU A 930 -23.45 -26.41 11.07
C GLU A 930 -23.23 -26.57 9.56
N ASN A 931 -24.28 -26.38 8.76
CA ASN A 931 -24.25 -26.47 7.30
C ASN A 931 -23.84 -25.15 6.60
N TYR A 932 -23.33 -24.15 7.32
CA TYR A 932 -22.88 -22.88 6.74
C TYR A 932 -21.89 -23.05 5.57
N LYS A 933 -21.07 -24.10 5.58
CA LYS A 933 -20.16 -24.44 4.46
C LYS A 933 -20.91 -24.67 3.15
N THR A 934 -22.10 -25.28 3.19
CA THR A 934 -22.97 -25.51 2.03
C THR A 934 -23.46 -24.19 1.42
N LEU A 935 -23.80 -23.19 2.25
CA LEU A 935 -24.11 -21.84 1.77
C LEU A 935 -22.90 -21.24 1.02
N GLN A 936 -21.71 -21.30 1.60
CA GLN A 936 -20.49 -20.77 0.97
C GLN A 936 -20.18 -21.48 -0.36
N GLU A 937 -20.46 -22.77 -0.48
CA GLU A 937 -20.29 -23.53 -1.72
C GLU A 937 -21.29 -23.07 -2.80
N GLN A 938 -22.58 -22.91 -2.46
CA GLN A 938 -23.56 -22.41 -3.43
C GLN A 938 -23.33 -20.94 -3.82
N GLU A 939 -22.90 -20.09 -2.88
CA GLU A 939 -22.49 -18.70 -3.17
C GLU A 939 -21.35 -18.63 -4.20
N ASN A 940 -20.31 -19.46 -4.03
CA ASN A 940 -19.21 -19.52 -4.98
C ASN A 940 -19.64 -20.08 -6.35
N ILE A 941 -20.62 -20.99 -6.38
CA ILE A 941 -21.23 -21.47 -7.63
C ILE A 941 -21.98 -20.33 -8.33
N ILE A 942 -22.88 -19.61 -7.65
CA ILE A 942 -23.71 -18.58 -8.29
C ILE A 942 -22.97 -17.25 -8.56
N LYS A 943 -21.84 -16.96 -7.92
CA LYS A 943 -21.14 -15.67 -8.06
C LYS A 943 -20.88 -15.22 -9.52
N PRO A 944 -20.36 -16.05 -10.44
CA PRO A 944 -20.24 -15.66 -11.86
C PRO A 944 -21.58 -15.67 -12.60
N VAL A 945 -22.54 -16.52 -12.18
CA VAL A 945 -23.92 -16.58 -12.73
C VAL A 945 -24.62 -15.23 -12.54
N ILE A 946 -24.50 -14.63 -11.35
CA ILE A 946 -25.07 -13.31 -11.02
C ILE A 946 -24.61 -12.24 -12.01
N SER A 947 -23.33 -12.23 -12.41
CA SER A 947 -22.81 -11.24 -13.37
C SER A 947 -23.44 -11.42 -14.74
N VAL A 948 -23.47 -12.66 -15.25
CA VAL A 948 -24.03 -13.00 -16.56
C VAL A 948 -25.53 -12.66 -16.61
N VAL A 949 -26.30 -13.09 -15.60
CA VAL A 949 -27.73 -12.77 -15.47
C VAL A 949 -27.99 -11.26 -15.50
N ASN A 950 -27.23 -10.49 -14.72
CA ASN A 950 -27.37 -9.03 -14.62
C ASN A 950 -26.93 -8.26 -15.87
N GLU A 951 -26.16 -8.88 -16.76
CA GLU A 951 -25.78 -8.29 -18.05
C GLU A 951 -26.77 -8.68 -19.15
N ILE A 952 -27.31 -9.91 -19.15
CA ILE A 952 -28.40 -10.35 -20.02
C ILE A 952 -29.64 -9.45 -19.82
N ASP A 953 -30.06 -9.18 -18.58
CA ASP A 953 -31.24 -8.35 -18.30
C ASP A 953 -31.06 -6.88 -18.74
N LYS A 954 -29.82 -6.41 -18.92
CA LYS A 954 -29.51 -5.03 -19.38
C LYS A 954 -29.32 -4.94 -20.89
N LEU A 955 -29.04 -6.05 -21.57
CA LEU A 955 -28.65 -6.10 -22.99
C LEU A 955 -29.67 -5.39 -23.90
N MET A 956 -30.97 -5.52 -23.61
CA MET A 956 -32.08 -4.88 -24.33
C MET A 956 -32.07 -3.33 -24.29
N THR A 957 -31.23 -2.71 -23.46
CA THR A 957 -31.11 -1.23 -23.34
C THR A 957 -29.78 -0.68 -23.89
N SER A 958 -28.97 -1.54 -24.51
CA SER A 958 -27.61 -1.20 -24.91
C SER A 958 -27.52 -0.44 -26.24
N LYS A 959 -26.78 0.68 -26.25
CA LYS A 959 -26.41 1.40 -27.49
C LYS A 959 -25.47 0.61 -28.43
N ASN A 960 -24.90 -0.52 -27.98
CA ASN A 960 -24.05 -1.38 -28.80
C ASN A 960 -24.31 -2.84 -28.43
N MET A 961 -25.52 -3.31 -28.79
CA MET A 961 -26.01 -4.65 -28.46
C MET A 961 -25.06 -5.76 -28.92
N ASP A 962 -24.57 -5.75 -30.16
CA ASP A 962 -23.70 -6.82 -30.67
C ASP A 962 -22.41 -6.97 -29.84
N SER A 963 -21.72 -5.85 -29.54
CA SER A 963 -20.49 -5.89 -28.75
C SER A 963 -20.72 -6.31 -27.29
N GLN A 964 -21.92 -6.13 -26.74
CA GLN A 964 -22.25 -6.61 -25.39
C GLN A 964 -22.74 -8.07 -25.42
N TYR A 965 -23.61 -8.43 -26.35
CA TYR A 965 -24.05 -9.80 -26.61
C TYR A 965 -22.86 -10.75 -26.74
N GLN A 966 -21.88 -10.42 -27.59
CA GLN A 966 -20.67 -11.23 -27.80
C GLN A 966 -19.72 -11.29 -26.59
N LYS A 967 -19.85 -10.40 -25.60
CA LYS A 967 -19.14 -10.48 -24.31
C LYS A 967 -19.89 -11.37 -23.32
N ILE A 968 -21.22 -11.18 -23.23
CA ILE A 968 -22.10 -11.94 -22.36
C ILE A 968 -22.14 -13.41 -22.76
N LEU A 969 -22.19 -13.71 -24.07
CA LEU A 969 -22.10 -15.08 -24.60
C LEU A 969 -20.79 -15.75 -24.16
N LYS A 970 -19.64 -15.09 -24.33
CA LYS A 970 -18.36 -15.61 -23.84
C LYS A 970 -18.31 -15.77 -22.31
N ALA A 971 -18.96 -14.87 -21.55
CA ALA A 971 -19.05 -15.03 -20.10
C ALA A 971 -19.95 -16.23 -19.71
N TYR A 972 -21.02 -16.48 -20.46
CA TYR A 972 -21.93 -17.62 -20.32
C TYR A 972 -21.29 -18.96 -20.73
N ASP A 973 -20.49 -18.97 -21.81
CA ASP A 973 -19.76 -20.15 -22.28
C ASP A 973 -18.70 -20.61 -21.26
N ASN A 974 -18.07 -19.65 -20.56
CA ASN A 974 -17.12 -19.91 -19.47
C ASN A 974 -17.79 -20.43 -18.17
N LEU A 975 -19.12 -20.42 -18.05
CA LEU A 975 -19.80 -21.04 -16.91
C LEU A 975 -19.76 -22.57 -17.02
N THR A 976 -19.62 -23.26 -15.89
CA THR A 976 -19.77 -24.73 -15.86
C THR A 976 -21.22 -25.15 -16.13
N ALA A 977 -21.45 -26.41 -16.50
CA ALA A 977 -22.80 -26.95 -16.72
C ALA A 977 -23.72 -26.84 -15.47
N THR A 978 -23.15 -26.87 -14.26
CA THR A 978 -23.89 -26.62 -13.01
C THR A 978 -24.26 -25.15 -12.85
N GLN A 979 -23.42 -24.24 -13.32
CA GLN A 979 -23.64 -22.79 -13.23
C GLN A 979 -24.64 -22.27 -14.27
N ARG A 980 -24.59 -22.79 -15.50
CA ARG A 980 -25.58 -22.41 -16.55
C ARG A 980 -27.02 -22.68 -16.11
N LYS A 981 -27.28 -23.78 -15.38
CA LYS A 981 -28.59 -24.10 -14.79
C LYS A 981 -29.20 -23.00 -13.90
N TYR A 982 -28.41 -22.05 -13.41
CA TYR A 982 -28.88 -20.94 -12.58
C TYR A 982 -29.03 -19.61 -13.35
N VAL A 983 -28.74 -19.57 -14.66
CA VAL A 983 -28.95 -18.41 -15.52
C VAL A 983 -30.41 -18.39 -16.01
N TYR A 984 -31.35 -17.90 -15.19
CA TYR A 984 -32.79 -17.97 -15.50
C TYR A 984 -33.21 -17.28 -16.81
N ASN A 985 -32.37 -16.40 -17.36
CA ASN A 985 -32.58 -15.64 -18.58
C ASN A 985 -31.71 -16.12 -19.75
N GLU A 986 -31.14 -17.34 -19.70
CA GLU A 986 -30.35 -17.96 -20.79
C GLU A 986 -31.08 -17.91 -22.15
N GLN A 987 -32.41 -18.07 -22.16
CA GLN A 987 -33.23 -18.07 -23.36
C GLN A 987 -33.31 -16.69 -24.03
N LEU A 988 -33.20 -15.60 -23.25
CA LEU A 988 -33.10 -14.25 -23.82
C LEU A 988 -31.75 -14.08 -24.54
N LEU A 989 -30.66 -14.58 -23.96
CA LEU A 989 -29.35 -14.57 -24.61
C LEU A 989 -29.39 -15.37 -25.91
N LEU A 990 -29.83 -16.63 -25.86
CA LEU A 990 -29.86 -17.52 -27.03
C LEU A 990 -30.82 -17.04 -28.15
N SER A 991 -31.91 -16.32 -27.81
CA SER A 991 -32.81 -15.73 -28.82
C SER A 991 -32.14 -14.64 -29.66
N LEU A 992 -31.17 -13.91 -29.09
CA LEU A 992 -30.58 -12.72 -29.71
C LEU A 992 -29.51 -13.04 -30.76
N ASP A 993 -28.95 -14.26 -30.79
CA ASP A 993 -28.01 -14.67 -31.85
C ASP A 993 -28.66 -14.55 -33.23
N ASN A 994 -29.87 -15.12 -33.37
CA ASN A 994 -30.61 -15.12 -34.62
C ASN A 994 -31.04 -13.70 -35.02
N VAL A 995 -31.44 -12.86 -34.05
CA VAL A 995 -31.73 -11.42 -34.28
C VAL A 995 -30.50 -10.71 -34.85
N ILE A 996 -29.32 -10.94 -34.26
CA ILE A 996 -28.07 -10.29 -34.65
C ILE A 996 -27.56 -10.81 -36.01
N ASN A 997 -27.71 -12.10 -36.28
CA ASN A 997 -27.36 -12.70 -37.56
C ASN A 997 -28.26 -12.16 -38.68
N VAL A 998 -29.58 -12.12 -38.48
CA VAL A 998 -30.52 -11.52 -39.44
C VAL A 998 -30.23 -10.03 -39.64
N TYR A 999 -30.00 -9.27 -38.55
CA TYR A 999 -29.60 -7.86 -38.63
C TYR A 999 -28.35 -7.67 -39.51
N LYS A 1000 -27.30 -8.48 -39.29
CA LYS A 1000 -26.04 -8.42 -40.07
C LYS A 1000 -26.26 -8.82 -41.53
N SER A 1001 -27.07 -9.82 -41.80
CA SER A 1001 -27.41 -10.23 -43.17
C SER A 1001 -28.19 -9.16 -43.91
N ILE A 1002 -29.07 -8.39 -43.24
CA ILE A 1002 -29.75 -7.22 -43.80
C ILE A 1002 -28.75 -6.09 -44.11
N GLU A 1003 -27.81 -5.79 -43.21
CA GLU A 1003 -26.72 -4.81 -43.46
C GLU A 1003 -25.78 -5.23 -44.61
N ALA A 1004 -25.68 -6.53 -44.90
CA ALA A 1004 -24.85 -7.05 -45.99
C ALA A 1004 -25.49 -6.90 -47.39
N LEU A 1005 -26.80 -6.63 -47.50
CA LEU A 1005 -27.53 -6.57 -48.78
C LEU A 1005 -27.09 -5.38 -49.65
N LYS A 1006 -26.31 -5.66 -50.72
CA LYS A 1006 -25.79 -4.63 -51.64
C LYS A 1006 -26.34 -4.79 -53.06
N PRO A 1007 -27.02 -3.77 -53.63
CA PRO A 1007 -27.51 -3.76 -55.01
C PRO A 1007 -26.49 -4.06 -56.11
N SER A 1008 -25.19 -3.95 -55.82
CA SER A 1008 -24.08 -4.29 -56.72
C SER A 1008 -23.86 -5.79 -56.93
N ASP A 1009 -24.38 -6.63 -56.05
CA ASP A 1009 -23.89 -8.01 -55.94
C ASP A 1009 -24.60 -8.93 -56.93
N LYS A 1010 -23.84 -9.80 -57.61
CA LYS A 1010 -24.36 -10.65 -58.70
C LYS A 1010 -25.52 -11.57 -58.29
N MET A 1011 -25.66 -11.87 -56.99
CA MET A 1011 -26.72 -12.71 -56.43
C MET A 1011 -27.72 -11.92 -55.55
N TYR A 1012 -27.77 -10.59 -55.67
CA TYR A 1012 -28.51 -9.69 -54.75
C TYR A 1012 -29.94 -10.14 -54.45
N PHE A 1013 -30.72 -10.52 -55.47
CA PHE A 1013 -32.09 -11.01 -55.27
C PHE A 1013 -32.17 -12.34 -54.52
N GLY A 1014 -31.26 -13.29 -54.78
CA GLY A 1014 -31.15 -14.53 -54.01
C GLY A 1014 -30.69 -14.29 -52.56
N MET A 1015 -29.90 -13.24 -52.32
CA MET A 1015 -29.57 -12.82 -50.94
C MET A 1015 -30.81 -12.25 -50.24
N ILE A 1016 -31.57 -11.36 -50.87
CA ILE A 1016 -32.82 -10.81 -50.31
C ILE A 1016 -33.77 -11.94 -49.93
N GLU A 1017 -33.99 -12.90 -50.84
CA GLU A 1017 -34.89 -14.04 -50.61
C GLU A 1017 -34.40 -14.96 -49.47
N SER A 1018 -33.07 -15.12 -49.29
CA SER A 1018 -32.50 -15.80 -48.13
C SER A 1018 -32.71 -15.02 -46.83
N VAL A 1019 -32.43 -13.71 -46.83
CA VAL A 1019 -32.51 -12.85 -45.65
C VAL A 1019 -33.96 -12.67 -45.18
N ARG A 1020 -34.93 -12.64 -46.11
CA ARG A 1020 -36.36 -12.75 -45.82
C ARG A 1020 -36.68 -14.06 -45.12
N LYS A 1021 -36.22 -15.20 -45.63
CA LYS A 1021 -36.45 -16.52 -45.01
C LYS A 1021 -35.84 -16.60 -43.60
N ASP A 1022 -34.64 -16.07 -43.42
CA ASP A 1022 -33.96 -16.05 -42.12
C ASP A 1022 -34.70 -15.14 -41.12
N TYR A 1023 -35.12 -13.93 -41.54
CA TYR A 1023 -35.98 -13.04 -40.75
C TYR A 1023 -37.31 -13.72 -40.39
N ASP A 1024 -37.95 -14.40 -41.35
CA ASP A 1024 -39.25 -15.05 -41.15
C ASP A 1024 -39.18 -16.25 -40.18
N SER A 1025 -38.00 -16.82 -39.95
CA SER A 1025 -37.77 -17.88 -38.95
C SER A 1025 -37.74 -17.37 -37.50
N LEU A 1026 -37.57 -16.06 -37.28
CA LEU A 1026 -37.52 -15.46 -35.94
C LEU A 1026 -38.87 -15.51 -35.21
N SER A 1027 -38.83 -15.52 -33.87
CA SER A 1027 -40.03 -15.37 -33.05
C SER A 1027 -40.70 -14.01 -33.25
N THR A 1028 -41.99 -13.88 -32.93
CA THR A 1028 -42.72 -12.59 -33.04
C THR A 1028 -42.06 -11.46 -32.23
N ILE A 1029 -41.45 -11.79 -31.08
CA ILE A 1029 -40.72 -10.83 -30.25
C ILE A 1029 -39.38 -10.47 -30.90
N ASP A 1030 -38.69 -11.45 -31.48
CA ASP A 1030 -37.38 -11.27 -32.11
C ASP A 1030 -37.46 -10.49 -33.44
N LYS A 1031 -38.54 -10.67 -34.21
CA LYS A 1031 -38.87 -9.86 -35.39
C LYS A 1031 -38.99 -8.37 -35.09
N GLN A 1032 -39.43 -8.00 -33.89
CA GLN A 1032 -39.51 -6.61 -33.43
C GLN A 1032 -38.14 -6.04 -32.99
N ARG A 1033 -37.13 -6.88 -32.76
CA ARG A 1033 -35.78 -6.48 -32.32
C ARG A 1033 -34.81 -6.20 -33.48
N VAL A 1034 -35.13 -6.64 -34.70
CA VAL A 1034 -34.34 -6.37 -35.92
C VAL A 1034 -34.58 -4.94 -36.38
N SER A 1035 -33.88 -3.99 -35.76
CA SER A 1035 -34.11 -2.54 -35.94
C SER A 1035 -33.81 -2.00 -37.34
N ASN A 1036 -33.11 -2.74 -38.19
CA ASN A 1036 -32.82 -2.39 -39.58
C ASN A 1036 -33.76 -3.02 -40.61
N TYR A 1037 -34.85 -3.70 -40.18
CA TYR A 1037 -35.80 -4.41 -41.06
C TYR A 1037 -36.32 -3.59 -42.25
N ASN A 1038 -36.45 -2.27 -42.11
CA ASN A 1038 -36.85 -1.37 -43.20
C ASN A 1038 -35.94 -1.44 -44.44
N ILE A 1039 -34.65 -1.79 -44.27
CA ILE A 1039 -33.70 -1.98 -45.38
C ILE A 1039 -34.09 -3.21 -46.22
N LEU A 1040 -34.56 -4.28 -45.58
CA LEU A 1040 -35.05 -5.48 -46.28
C LEU A 1040 -36.32 -5.16 -47.09
N LEU A 1041 -37.26 -4.41 -46.51
CA LEU A 1041 -38.50 -3.99 -47.19
C LEU A 1041 -38.22 -3.17 -48.47
N GLU A 1042 -37.34 -2.17 -48.40
CA GLU A 1042 -36.98 -1.39 -49.59
C GLU A 1042 -36.17 -2.20 -50.62
N ALA A 1043 -35.35 -3.16 -50.17
CA ALA A 1043 -34.65 -4.09 -51.06
C ALA A 1043 -35.63 -5.02 -51.80
N GLU A 1044 -36.64 -5.56 -51.12
CA GLU A 1044 -37.69 -6.41 -51.70
C GLU A 1044 -38.58 -5.64 -52.70
N LYS A 1045 -38.97 -4.41 -52.35
CA LYS A 1045 -39.68 -3.51 -53.26
C LYS A 1045 -38.86 -3.22 -54.52
N SER A 1046 -37.58 -2.87 -54.35
CA SER A 1046 -36.66 -2.65 -55.47
C SER A 1046 -36.48 -3.91 -56.34
N MET A 1047 -36.45 -5.10 -55.72
CA MET A 1047 -36.45 -6.38 -56.44
C MET A 1047 -37.74 -6.60 -57.24
N SER A 1048 -38.91 -6.27 -56.69
CA SER A 1048 -40.19 -6.34 -57.42
C SER A 1048 -40.23 -5.39 -58.62
N GLU A 1049 -39.73 -4.16 -58.45
CA GLU A 1049 -39.64 -3.16 -59.51
C GLU A 1049 -38.68 -3.61 -60.63
N VAL A 1050 -37.51 -4.18 -60.30
CA VAL A 1050 -36.60 -4.76 -61.31
C VAL A 1050 -37.21 -5.99 -61.99
N LYS A 1051 -37.84 -6.92 -61.27
CA LYS A 1051 -38.49 -8.10 -61.86
C LYS A 1051 -39.54 -7.68 -62.91
N LYS A 1052 -40.38 -6.68 -62.62
CA LYS A 1052 -41.33 -6.09 -63.58
C LYS A 1052 -40.63 -5.48 -64.81
N VAL A 1053 -39.52 -4.77 -64.65
CA VAL A 1053 -38.76 -4.21 -65.79
C VAL A 1053 -38.15 -5.32 -66.65
N VAL A 1054 -37.61 -6.37 -66.04
CA VAL A 1054 -37.11 -7.56 -66.75
C VAL A 1054 -38.24 -8.25 -67.52
N GLU A 1055 -39.44 -8.38 -66.94
CA GLU A 1055 -40.63 -8.90 -67.62
C GLU A 1055 -41.04 -8.03 -68.81
N ILE A 1056 -41.15 -6.70 -68.64
CA ILE A 1056 -41.51 -5.75 -69.71
C ILE A 1056 -40.50 -5.81 -70.87
N ILE A 1057 -39.19 -5.84 -70.58
CA ILE A 1057 -38.14 -5.97 -71.61
C ILE A 1057 -38.20 -7.35 -72.32
N SER A 1058 -38.63 -8.40 -71.61
CA SER A 1058 -38.80 -9.73 -72.21
C SER A 1058 -40.05 -9.84 -73.08
N GLY A 1059 -41.05 -8.97 -72.87
CA GLY A 1059 -42.27 -8.87 -73.69
C GLY A 1059 -42.10 -8.09 -75.01
N LEU A 1060 -40.93 -7.50 -75.26
CA LEU A 1060 -40.66 -6.72 -76.48
C LEU A 1060 -40.67 -7.60 -77.74
N ASN A 1061 -41.74 -7.50 -78.54
CA ASN A 1061 -41.88 -8.19 -79.82
C ASN A 1061 -41.71 -7.22 -81.01
N PRO A 1062 -40.63 -7.32 -81.81
CA PRO A 1062 -40.42 -6.48 -83.00
C PRO A 1062 -41.53 -6.51 -84.05
N THR A 1063 -42.37 -7.56 -84.08
CA THR A 1063 -43.50 -7.67 -85.02
C THR A 1063 -44.81 -7.05 -84.49
N SER A 1064 -44.80 -6.45 -83.29
CA SER A 1064 -45.98 -5.77 -82.76
C SER A 1064 -46.19 -4.40 -83.42
N SER A 1065 -47.43 -4.07 -83.79
CA SER A 1065 -47.80 -2.72 -84.24
C SER A 1065 -47.58 -1.64 -83.16
N THR A 1066 -47.47 -2.05 -81.88
CA THR A 1066 -47.15 -1.18 -80.75
C THR A 1066 -45.65 -1.12 -80.43
N TYR A 1067 -44.78 -1.87 -81.11
CA TYR A 1067 -43.38 -2.10 -80.70
C TYR A 1067 -42.58 -0.82 -80.41
N ILE A 1068 -42.75 0.24 -81.22
CA ILE A 1068 -42.10 1.55 -80.98
C ILE A 1068 -42.50 2.12 -79.61
N GLN A 1069 -43.78 2.04 -79.26
CA GLN A 1069 -44.32 2.49 -77.97
C GLN A 1069 -43.92 1.52 -76.84
N ASP A 1070 -43.88 0.22 -77.08
CA ASP A 1070 -43.49 -0.78 -76.07
C ASP A 1070 -42.01 -0.64 -75.69
N VAL A 1071 -41.13 -0.38 -76.67
CA VAL A 1071 -39.72 -0.03 -76.44
C VAL A 1071 -39.60 1.28 -75.66
N ALA A 1072 -40.41 2.29 -75.99
CA ALA A 1072 -40.43 3.55 -75.22
C ALA A 1072 -40.92 3.33 -73.77
N ASN A 1073 -41.94 2.49 -73.57
CA ASN A 1073 -42.47 2.12 -72.25
C ASN A 1073 -41.44 1.32 -71.42
N ALA A 1074 -40.79 0.33 -72.03
CA ALA A 1074 -39.73 -0.47 -71.41
C ALA A 1074 -38.52 0.41 -71.04
N SER A 1075 -38.17 1.34 -71.93
CA SER A 1075 -37.13 2.34 -71.71
C SER A 1075 -37.48 3.28 -70.55
N ALA A 1076 -38.72 3.79 -70.49
CA ALA A 1076 -39.20 4.62 -69.38
C ALA A 1076 -39.19 3.85 -68.05
N ALA A 1077 -39.68 2.60 -68.03
CA ALA A 1077 -39.70 1.75 -66.84
C ALA A 1077 -38.28 1.45 -66.33
N TYR A 1078 -37.34 1.10 -67.21
CA TYR A 1078 -35.92 0.95 -66.87
C TYR A 1078 -35.29 2.25 -66.37
N LYS A 1079 -35.64 3.40 -66.97
CA LYS A 1079 -35.16 4.72 -66.54
C LYS A 1079 -35.72 5.12 -65.17
N ALA A 1080 -36.91 4.67 -64.80
CA ALA A 1080 -37.57 4.97 -63.51
C ALA A 1080 -37.00 4.20 -62.30
N LEU A 1081 -36.31 3.07 -62.49
CA LEU A 1081 -35.66 2.33 -61.39
C LEU A 1081 -34.65 3.19 -60.61
N ASP A 1082 -34.40 2.88 -59.33
CA ASP A 1082 -33.26 3.43 -58.60
C ASP A 1082 -31.94 3.02 -59.29
N SER A 1083 -31.02 3.98 -59.44
CA SER A 1083 -29.76 3.78 -60.17
C SER A 1083 -28.86 2.68 -59.59
N LYS A 1084 -29.03 2.33 -58.31
CA LYS A 1084 -28.29 1.25 -57.64
C LYS A 1084 -28.70 -0.14 -58.13
N VAL A 1085 -29.96 -0.33 -58.53
CA VAL A 1085 -30.50 -1.66 -58.91
C VAL A 1085 -30.60 -1.89 -60.42
N LYS A 1086 -30.36 -0.86 -61.26
CA LYS A 1086 -30.37 -1.00 -62.73
C LYS A 1086 -29.40 -2.08 -63.25
N GLY A 1087 -28.27 -2.30 -62.57
CA GLY A 1087 -27.32 -3.37 -62.89
C GLY A 1087 -27.86 -4.80 -62.72
N GLN A 1088 -29.02 -4.97 -62.07
CA GLN A 1088 -29.70 -6.26 -61.90
C GLN A 1088 -30.71 -6.56 -63.03
N VAL A 1089 -30.90 -5.66 -63.99
CA VAL A 1089 -31.76 -5.86 -65.17
C VAL A 1089 -30.98 -6.67 -66.21
N LEU A 1090 -30.92 -7.99 -66.00
CA LEU A 1090 -30.02 -8.89 -66.73
C LEU A 1090 -30.24 -8.94 -68.25
N ASN A 1091 -31.42 -8.54 -68.73
CA ASN A 1091 -31.78 -8.47 -70.15
C ASN A 1091 -31.70 -7.05 -70.75
N TYR A 1092 -31.06 -6.09 -70.07
CA TYR A 1092 -30.95 -4.69 -70.54
C TYR A 1092 -30.35 -4.55 -71.95
N GLU A 1093 -29.42 -5.40 -72.35
CA GLU A 1093 -28.86 -5.37 -73.72
C GLU A 1093 -29.92 -5.66 -74.81
N THR A 1094 -30.99 -6.39 -74.49
CA THR A 1094 -32.16 -6.58 -75.38
C THR A 1094 -32.90 -5.26 -75.58
N LEU A 1095 -33.20 -4.53 -74.49
CA LEU A 1095 -33.82 -3.21 -74.55
C LEU A 1095 -32.95 -2.23 -75.35
N LYS A 1096 -31.66 -2.17 -75.05
CA LYS A 1096 -30.68 -1.30 -75.71
C LYS A 1096 -30.53 -1.60 -77.21
N LYS A 1097 -30.68 -2.86 -77.63
CA LYS A 1097 -30.80 -3.23 -79.05
C LYS A 1097 -32.10 -2.67 -79.63
N ALA A 1098 -33.23 -2.92 -78.97
CA ALA A 1098 -34.54 -2.46 -79.42
C ALA A 1098 -34.64 -0.92 -79.51
N GLU A 1099 -34.08 -0.18 -78.56
CA GLU A 1099 -33.94 1.29 -78.60
C GLU A 1099 -33.14 1.75 -79.81
N LYS A 1100 -32.05 1.05 -80.17
CA LYS A 1100 -31.24 1.37 -81.36
C LYS A 1100 -32.00 1.09 -82.65
N ASP A 1101 -32.70 -0.03 -82.73
CA ASP A 1101 -33.49 -0.43 -83.91
C ASP A 1101 -34.64 0.58 -84.12
N VAL A 1102 -35.40 0.90 -83.07
CA VAL A 1102 -36.44 1.95 -83.09
C VAL A 1102 -35.87 3.34 -83.42
N ALA A 1103 -34.69 3.69 -82.92
CA ALA A 1103 -34.03 4.97 -83.27
C ALA A 1103 -33.50 5.03 -84.73
N ALA A 1104 -33.38 3.90 -85.43
CA ALA A 1104 -33.15 3.88 -86.87
C ALA A 1104 -34.47 4.15 -87.62
N VAL A 1105 -35.54 3.41 -87.26
CA VAL A 1105 -36.90 3.58 -87.82
C VAL A 1105 -37.39 5.02 -87.66
N LEU A 1106 -37.29 5.59 -86.45
CA LEU A 1106 -37.78 6.95 -86.17
C LEU A 1106 -37.09 8.04 -86.99
N LYS A 1107 -35.81 7.87 -87.37
CA LYS A 1107 -35.14 8.81 -88.27
C LYS A 1107 -35.74 8.82 -89.67
N VAL A 1108 -36.12 7.65 -90.17
CA VAL A 1108 -36.82 7.52 -91.46
C VAL A 1108 -38.21 8.10 -91.36
N VAL A 1109 -38.97 7.78 -90.30
CA VAL A 1109 -40.28 8.36 -90.01
C VAL A 1109 -40.21 9.90 -89.96
N GLU A 1110 -39.24 10.47 -89.26
CA GLU A 1110 -39.01 11.91 -89.21
C GLU A 1110 -38.60 12.50 -90.57
N ALA A 1111 -37.72 11.83 -91.33
CA ALA A 1111 -37.30 12.29 -92.66
C ALA A 1111 -38.48 12.36 -93.62
N ILE A 1112 -39.39 11.38 -93.56
CA ILE A 1112 -40.64 11.33 -94.34
C ILE A 1112 -41.62 12.40 -93.83
N GLY A 1113 -41.77 12.57 -92.52
CA GLY A 1113 -42.64 13.59 -91.92
C GLY A 1113 -42.17 15.04 -92.13
N LYS A 1114 -40.95 15.24 -92.65
CA LYS A 1114 -40.36 16.54 -93.01
C LYS A 1114 -40.31 16.78 -94.52
N LEU A 1115 -41.01 15.94 -95.31
CA LEU A 1115 -41.17 16.15 -96.75
C LEU A 1115 -42.23 17.23 -97.00
N ASP A 1116 -41.78 18.35 -97.53
CA ASP A 1116 -42.59 19.51 -97.92
C ASP A 1116 -42.63 19.61 -99.46
N PRO A 1117 -43.77 19.32 -100.12
CA PRO A 1117 -43.91 19.38 -101.57
C PRO A 1117 -43.59 20.73 -102.21
N ASP A 1118 -43.78 21.84 -101.48
CA ASP A 1118 -43.52 23.20 -101.99
C ASP A 1118 -42.04 23.60 -101.85
N SER A 1119 -41.22 22.75 -101.23
CA SER A 1119 -39.79 22.99 -101.02
C SER A 1119 -38.98 22.85 -102.31
N LYS A 1120 -38.11 23.83 -102.58
CA LYS A 1120 -37.09 23.76 -103.66
C LYS A 1120 -36.04 22.64 -103.48
N THR A 1121 -36.13 21.86 -102.40
CA THR A 1121 -35.30 20.67 -102.15
C THR A 1121 -36.12 19.37 -102.04
N PHE A 1122 -37.43 19.41 -102.28
CA PHE A 1122 -38.37 18.30 -102.09
C PHE A 1122 -37.88 16.98 -102.71
N GLU A 1123 -37.64 16.95 -104.03
CA GLU A 1123 -37.17 15.76 -104.75
C GLU A 1123 -35.89 15.15 -104.12
N LYS A 1124 -34.91 16.00 -103.78
CA LYS A 1124 -33.67 15.59 -103.11
C LYS A 1124 -33.93 15.04 -101.71
N ASN A 1125 -34.92 15.57 -100.99
CA ASN A 1125 -35.29 15.13 -99.65
C ASN A 1125 -36.09 13.82 -99.71
N VAL A 1126 -36.96 13.64 -100.71
CA VAL A 1126 -37.67 12.38 -101.01
C VAL A 1126 -36.64 11.27 -101.31
N LEU A 1127 -35.69 11.51 -102.20
CA LEU A 1127 -34.61 10.57 -102.51
C LEU A 1127 -33.70 10.29 -101.29
N ALA A 1128 -33.48 11.28 -100.42
CA ALA A 1128 -32.75 11.09 -99.18
C ALA A 1128 -33.52 10.25 -98.15
N ALA A 1129 -34.84 10.44 -98.02
CA ALA A 1129 -35.70 9.66 -97.15
C ALA A 1129 -35.83 8.21 -97.65
N GLN A 1130 -35.99 8.00 -98.96
CA GLN A 1130 -35.98 6.66 -99.58
C GLN A 1130 -34.64 5.95 -99.36
N LYS A 1131 -33.52 6.62 -99.58
CA LYS A 1131 -32.19 6.05 -99.28
C LYS A 1131 -31.99 5.71 -97.79
N GLN A 1132 -32.68 6.39 -96.88
CA GLN A 1132 -32.65 6.05 -95.45
C GLN A 1132 -33.59 4.87 -95.12
N TYR A 1133 -34.74 4.77 -95.78
CA TYR A 1133 -35.64 3.61 -95.70
C TYR A 1133 -34.98 2.34 -96.24
N ASP A 1134 -34.33 2.42 -97.40
CA ASP A 1134 -33.61 1.30 -98.04
C ASP A 1134 -32.37 0.84 -97.25
N ALA A 1135 -31.95 1.60 -96.23
CA ALA A 1135 -30.84 1.26 -95.33
C ALA A 1135 -31.30 0.60 -94.02
N LEU A 1136 -32.61 0.46 -93.80
CA LEU A 1136 -33.20 -0.32 -92.70
C LEU A 1136 -33.24 -1.82 -93.06
N THR A 1137 -33.30 -2.70 -92.05
CA THR A 1137 -33.63 -4.12 -92.28
C THR A 1137 -35.12 -4.29 -92.61
N LEU A 1138 -35.54 -5.43 -93.16
CA LEU A 1138 -36.95 -5.68 -93.50
C LEU A 1138 -37.88 -5.49 -92.29
N GLU A 1139 -37.45 -6.00 -91.12
CA GLU A 1139 -38.19 -5.89 -89.85
C GLU A 1139 -38.21 -4.46 -89.29
N GLN A 1140 -37.29 -3.59 -89.73
CA GLN A 1140 -37.28 -2.17 -89.41
C GLN A 1140 -38.10 -1.36 -90.44
N GLN A 1141 -38.12 -1.77 -91.71
CA GLN A 1141 -38.93 -1.17 -92.77
C GLN A 1141 -40.43 -1.30 -92.47
N ASP A 1142 -40.89 -2.48 -92.03
CA ASP A 1142 -42.27 -2.74 -91.62
C ASP A 1142 -42.76 -1.82 -90.46
N LEU A 1143 -41.84 -1.24 -89.69
CA LEU A 1143 -42.15 -0.33 -88.58
C LEU A 1143 -42.27 1.15 -88.99
N VAL A 1144 -41.93 1.52 -90.23
CA VAL A 1144 -42.05 2.90 -90.74
C VAL A 1144 -43.49 3.20 -91.13
N TYR A 1145 -44.34 3.46 -90.13
CA TYR A 1145 -45.80 3.60 -90.30
C TYR A 1145 -46.25 4.66 -91.35
N ASN A 1146 -45.42 5.67 -91.62
CA ASN A 1146 -45.70 6.72 -92.61
C ASN A 1146 -45.04 6.47 -93.99
N TYR A 1147 -44.43 5.30 -94.23
CA TYR A 1147 -43.76 4.95 -95.49
C TYR A 1147 -44.63 5.16 -96.73
N ARG A 1148 -45.96 5.01 -96.60
CA ARG A 1148 -46.91 5.28 -97.68
C ARG A 1148 -46.84 6.72 -98.22
N ILE A 1149 -46.58 7.71 -97.35
CA ILE A 1149 -46.41 9.12 -97.76
C ILE A 1149 -45.18 9.25 -98.68
N LEU A 1150 -44.09 8.54 -98.34
CA LEU A 1150 -42.89 8.50 -99.17
C LEU A 1150 -43.16 7.82 -100.52
N GLN A 1151 -43.86 6.68 -100.55
CA GLN A 1151 -44.25 6.01 -101.79
C GLN A 1151 -45.12 6.91 -102.69
N ASP A 1152 -46.13 7.58 -102.13
CA ASP A 1152 -47.02 8.46 -102.88
C ASP A 1152 -46.26 9.69 -103.43
N HIS A 1153 -45.26 10.21 -102.71
CA HIS A 1153 -44.38 11.28 -103.20
C HIS A 1153 -43.39 10.83 -104.29
N ILE A 1154 -42.74 9.67 -104.15
CA ILE A 1154 -41.88 9.06 -105.18
C ILE A 1154 -42.67 8.89 -106.49
N LYS A 1155 -43.87 8.30 -106.39
CA LYS A 1155 -44.78 8.08 -107.51
C LYS A 1155 -45.26 9.39 -108.16
N THR A 1156 -45.43 10.46 -107.37
CA THR A 1156 -45.81 11.79 -107.87
C THR A 1156 -44.67 12.46 -108.62
N LEU A 1157 -43.41 12.20 -108.24
CA LEU A 1157 -42.21 12.68 -108.93
C LEU A 1157 -41.83 11.83 -110.17
N GLY A 1158 -42.43 10.64 -110.34
CA GLY A 1158 -42.13 9.72 -111.44
C GLY A 1158 -40.79 8.98 -111.29
N LEU A 1159 -40.34 8.79 -110.04
CA LEU A 1159 -39.09 8.14 -109.65
C LEU A 1159 -39.25 6.63 -109.38
#